data_AF-A0A369MJR4-F1
#
_entry.id   AF-A0A369MJR4-F1
#
_cell.length_a   1.000
_cell.length_b   1.000
_cell.length_c   1.000
_cell.angle_alpha   90.00
_cell.angle_beta   90.00
_cell.angle_gamma   90.00
#
_symmetry.space_group_name_H-M   'P 1'
#
loop_
_entity.id
_entity.type
_entity.pdbx_description
1 polymer ?
#
loop_
_entity_poly.entity_id
_entity_poly.type
_entity_poly.pdbx_seq_one_letter_code
_entity_poly.pdbx_strand_id
1 'polypeptide(L)'
;MYSREQRAEVLDFHFAEPGRTVSATISHFGYPTERTLLYWIGQDPRGQVRQRATRGQITYSDKEKRAVIDYFAKHTEKTLKEIVKKFGYPSVACLAKWLEDAGYELPKQRKNESYTRAQKERVCRYAVAHPEMSRKEVCSLFGYPTGPCLNKWCIELYGEAGRPQGPYTEDEKALALDLCFRQQERKIKEIAREYGFPIPTHVLFPLLRKDPRWAEDPRNPLVKQRLREQITDLYFSDVHLRTAHVSDAFGNSYTPAGVLKLVRKDQRFGSATFYGFTEEQRKQVMDLYYGGDELTQREIAKEVGFPVPNRVFYEWKVTDSRAASLPKYVRAEPKTFAEKQACVALVIEGGLSREEAAARCGVVKSTVTNWLRSRSRKGLISLVAKRDLPPKRRTDISVPDKDPADFTEEDIRNLKARNEELEFENDVQKAIFDVLKKEPGLDENSLCNREKTLIINSLRPKYKLGVLLKRLGMAKSSYEYSARAAEREDKYGTLRTVITTIFQNSLHAYGYRRIWAALRSPSEDGGYGIIVSEKVVRRLMREENLVTLPAKKLQRYNSYRGTVGRIAPNLLQRDFHADEPHKKLLTDITEFHLNGFKMYLSPLVDCYNGEVVSYAISTRPQQGLVMKMLDLGKREMNPDDKPIVHSDQGSQYQSPVYVNALKEAGWIQSMSRKGCCPDNSACEGFFGRLKNEFFYNHDFSDYTVGAFATALSDWIEWYNNERIKDSLGYKSPVRYRLENACAAA
;
A
#
# COMPACT_ATOMS: atom_id res chain seq x y z
N MET A 1 -32.38 5.80 -11.84
CA MET A 1 -32.37 5.80 -13.33
C MET A 1 -32.44 7.24 -13.77
N TYR A 2 -31.74 7.63 -14.84
CA TYR A 2 -31.81 8.98 -15.39
C TYR A 2 -32.85 9.01 -16.51
N SER A 3 -33.67 10.06 -16.60
CA SER A 3 -34.66 10.19 -17.67
C SER A 3 -33.99 10.30 -19.03
N ARG A 4 -34.73 10.05 -20.12
CA ARG A 4 -34.20 10.22 -21.48
C ARG A 4 -33.78 11.68 -21.75
N GLU A 5 -34.53 12.63 -21.19
CA GLU A 5 -34.25 14.07 -21.27
C GLU A 5 -32.96 14.42 -20.52
N GLN A 6 -32.79 13.95 -19.28
CA GLN A 6 -31.56 14.15 -18.50
C GLN A 6 -30.34 13.56 -19.19
N ARG A 7 -30.49 12.41 -19.85
CA ARG A 7 -29.42 11.81 -20.64
C ARG A 7 -29.08 12.64 -21.88
N ALA A 8 -30.09 13.14 -22.58
CA ALA A 8 -29.90 13.96 -23.78
C ALA A 8 -29.19 15.28 -23.42
N GLU A 9 -29.65 15.96 -22.37
CA GLU A 9 -29.06 17.21 -21.88
C GLU A 9 -27.58 17.05 -21.50
N VAL A 10 -27.24 15.97 -20.80
CA VAL A 10 -25.85 15.66 -20.43
C VAL A 10 -24.98 15.37 -21.66
N LEU A 11 -25.52 14.64 -22.65
CA LEU A 11 -24.79 14.32 -23.88
C LEU A 11 -24.61 15.56 -24.78
N ASP A 12 -25.63 16.39 -24.89
CA ASP A 12 -25.58 17.64 -25.64
C ASP A 12 -24.56 18.59 -25.02
N PHE A 13 -24.56 18.71 -23.69
CA PHE A 13 -23.52 19.46 -23.00
C PHE A 13 -22.13 18.84 -23.19
N HIS A 14 -22.00 17.50 -23.18
CA HIS A 14 -20.70 16.84 -23.40
C HIS A 14 -20.15 17.12 -24.80
N PHE A 15 -21.01 17.07 -25.83
CA PHE A 15 -20.62 17.24 -27.23
C PHE A 15 -20.67 18.69 -27.73
N ALA A 16 -21.19 19.64 -26.94
CA ALA A 16 -21.26 21.05 -27.29
C ALA A 16 -19.87 21.70 -27.52
N GLU A 17 -18.82 21.20 -26.85
CA GLU A 17 -17.44 21.67 -27.03
C GLU A 17 -16.48 20.53 -27.39
N PRO A 18 -15.70 20.65 -28.49
CA PRO A 18 -14.70 19.65 -28.85
C PRO A 18 -13.64 19.49 -27.76
N GLY A 19 -13.58 18.32 -27.12
CA GLY A 19 -12.56 17.98 -26.11
C GLY A 19 -13.01 18.09 -24.65
N ARG A 20 -14.26 18.48 -24.39
CA ARG A 20 -14.83 18.54 -23.05
C ARG A 20 -14.71 17.19 -22.34
N THR A 21 -14.10 17.19 -21.16
CA THR A 21 -13.78 15.95 -20.45
C THR A 21 -15.00 15.36 -19.74
N VAL A 22 -14.96 14.03 -19.53
CA VAL A 22 -16.00 13.30 -18.80
C VAL A 22 -16.12 13.85 -17.36
N SER A 23 -15.00 14.22 -16.73
CA SER A 23 -14.99 14.80 -15.38
C SER A 23 -15.64 16.19 -15.34
N ALA A 24 -15.39 17.05 -16.33
CA ALA A 24 -16.02 18.37 -16.42
C ALA A 24 -17.54 18.29 -16.62
N THR A 25 -17.98 17.33 -17.44
CA THR A 25 -19.41 17.07 -17.68
C THR A 25 -20.11 16.64 -16.39
N ILE A 26 -19.48 15.75 -15.61
CA ILE A 26 -20.04 15.25 -14.34
C ILE A 26 -20.01 16.31 -13.26
N SER A 27 -18.96 17.15 -13.24
CA SER A 27 -18.88 18.26 -12.31
C SER A 27 -19.95 19.33 -12.57
N HIS A 28 -20.43 19.47 -13.82
CA HIS A 28 -21.48 20.41 -14.17
C HIS A 28 -22.86 19.95 -13.70
N PHE A 29 -23.23 18.70 -14.00
CA PHE A 29 -24.55 18.18 -13.65
C PHE A 29 -24.63 17.50 -12.28
N GLY A 30 -23.48 17.15 -11.67
CA GLY A 30 -23.42 16.33 -10.44
C GLY A 30 -23.82 14.86 -10.66
N TYR A 31 -24.21 14.51 -11.89
CA TYR A 31 -24.56 13.19 -12.38
C TYR A 31 -24.28 13.11 -13.90
N PRO A 32 -24.27 11.93 -14.53
CA PRO A 32 -24.20 10.60 -13.95
C PRO A 32 -22.75 10.24 -13.57
N THR A 33 -22.48 8.99 -13.18
CA THR A 33 -21.10 8.56 -12.90
C THR A 33 -20.25 8.47 -14.20
N GLU A 34 -18.92 8.55 -14.08
CA GLU A 34 -17.96 8.49 -15.20
C GLU A 34 -18.23 7.32 -16.16
N ARG A 35 -18.52 6.14 -15.60
CA ARG A 35 -18.84 4.95 -16.38
C ARG A 35 -20.17 5.06 -17.12
N THR A 36 -21.16 5.70 -16.51
CA THR A 36 -22.49 5.89 -17.10
C THR A 36 -22.42 6.90 -18.25
N LEU A 37 -21.68 8.00 -18.07
CA LEU A 37 -21.46 8.98 -19.12
C LEU A 37 -20.68 8.40 -20.31
N LEU A 38 -19.60 7.65 -20.05
CA LEU A 38 -18.85 6.94 -21.10
C LEU A 38 -19.72 5.93 -21.87
N TYR A 39 -20.63 5.25 -21.17
CA TYR A 39 -21.60 4.36 -21.81
C TYR A 39 -22.60 5.13 -22.67
N TRP A 40 -23.12 6.26 -22.20
CA TRP A 40 -24.02 7.11 -22.97
C TRP A 40 -23.35 7.69 -24.22
N ILE A 41 -22.10 8.16 -24.09
CA ILE A 41 -21.25 8.64 -25.20
C ILE A 41 -21.07 7.54 -26.24
N GLY A 42 -20.76 6.31 -25.82
CA GLY A 42 -20.56 5.19 -26.74
C GLY A 42 -21.83 4.69 -27.42
N GLN A 43 -23.01 5.06 -26.93
CA GLN A 43 -24.32 4.73 -27.50
C GLN A 43 -24.91 5.90 -28.31
N ASP A 44 -24.32 7.09 -28.23
CA ASP A 44 -24.72 8.27 -29.00
C ASP A 44 -24.03 8.23 -30.38
N PRO A 45 -24.74 8.50 -31.50
CA PRO A 45 -24.14 8.53 -32.83
C PRO A 45 -22.91 9.45 -32.93
N ARG A 46 -22.88 10.55 -32.18
CA ARG A 46 -21.75 11.49 -32.11
C ARG A 46 -20.49 10.87 -31.49
N GLY A 47 -20.65 9.83 -30.68
CA GLY A 47 -19.54 9.09 -30.05
C GLY A 47 -18.94 7.98 -30.92
N GLN A 48 -19.68 7.46 -31.92
CA GLN A 48 -19.17 6.41 -32.80
C GLN A 48 -18.10 6.90 -33.79
N VAL A 49 -18.02 8.20 -34.07
CA VAL A 49 -16.97 8.81 -34.91
C VAL A 49 -15.58 8.77 -34.23
N ARG A 50 -15.49 8.43 -32.92
CA ARG A 50 -14.23 8.42 -32.16
C ARG A 50 -13.61 7.05 -31.90
N GLN A 51 -14.06 5.96 -32.54
CA GLN A 51 -13.39 4.65 -32.42
C GLN A 51 -12.51 4.30 -33.64
N ARG A 52 -11.39 5.03 -33.74
CA ARG A 52 -10.05 4.56 -34.15
C ARG A 52 -9.08 5.74 -34.03
N ALA A 53 -8.66 6.01 -32.79
CA ALA A 53 -7.51 6.89 -32.55
C ALA A 53 -6.64 6.24 -31.45
N THR A 54 -5.43 5.88 -31.86
CA THR A 54 -4.30 5.51 -31.01
C THR A 54 -4.18 6.44 -29.80
N ARG A 55 -3.76 5.92 -28.63
CA ARG A 55 -3.53 6.67 -27.38
C ARG A 55 -2.73 7.96 -27.64
N GLY A 56 -3.43 9.07 -27.85
CA GLY A 56 -2.88 10.42 -27.99
C GLY A 56 -2.70 11.08 -26.62
N GLN A 57 -1.68 11.93 -26.52
CA GLN A 57 -1.46 12.82 -25.38
C GLN A 57 -2.73 13.64 -25.09
N ILE A 58 -3.08 13.78 -23.82
CA ILE A 58 -4.11 14.72 -23.39
C ILE A 58 -3.58 16.13 -23.72
N THR A 59 -4.11 16.75 -24.77
CA THR A 59 -3.84 18.13 -25.16
C THR A 59 -4.87 19.05 -24.51
N TYR A 60 -4.40 20.00 -23.71
CA TYR A 60 -5.24 21.03 -23.08
C TYR A 60 -5.30 22.25 -24.00
N SER A 61 -6.48 22.84 -24.19
CA SER A 61 -6.63 24.04 -25.01
C SER A 61 -5.91 25.23 -24.37
N ASP A 62 -5.46 26.20 -25.16
CA ASP A 62 -4.76 27.37 -24.63
C ASP A 62 -5.65 28.25 -23.73
N LYS A 63 -6.98 28.19 -23.93
CA LYS A 63 -7.97 28.82 -23.06
C LYS A 63 -8.01 28.16 -21.66
N GLU A 64 -7.95 26.83 -21.60
CA GLU A 64 -7.87 26.08 -20.35
C GLU A 64 -6.54 26.29 -19.62
N LYS A 65 -5.42 26.35 -20.36
CA LYS A 65 -4.11 26.68 -19.78
C LYS A 65 -4.11 28.07 -19.16
N ARG A 66 -4.58 29.08 -19.89
CA ARG A 66 -4.66 30.47 -19.39
C ARG A 66 -5.53 30.61 -18.16
N ALA A 67 -6.69 29.93 -18.11
CA ALA A 67 -7.58 30.00 -16.95
C ALA A 67 -6.92 29.49 -15.65
N VAL A 68 -6.10 28.44 -15.73
CA VAL A 68 -5.39 27.90 -14.56
C VAL A 68 -4.20 28.78 -14.16
N ILE A 69 -3.47 29.33 -15.14
CA ILE A 69 -2.35 30.27 -14.91
C ILE A 69 -2.86 31.59 -14.30
N ASP A 70 -3.94 32.18 -14.85
CA ASP A 70 -4.55 33.41 -14.31
C ASP A 70 -5.08 33.21 -12.89
N TYR A 71 -5.59 32.02 -12.60
CA TYR A 71 -6.05 31.69 -11.26
C TYR A 71 -4.89 31.56 -10.26
N PHE A 72 -3.77 30.94 -10.67
CA PHE A 72 -2.54 30.91 -9.89
C PHE A 72 -2.00 32.33 -9.65
N ALA A 73 -2.00 33.18 -10.68
CA ALA A 73 -1.57 34.57 -10.57
C ALA A 73 -2.42 35.40 -9.58
N LYS A 74 -3.72 35.11 -9.48
CA LYS A 74 -4.64 35.76 -8.53
C LYS A 74 -4.63 35.16 -7.12
N HIS A 75 -4.00 33.99 -6.93
CA HIS A 75 -4.00 33.24 -5.67
C HIS A 75 -2.62 32.64 -5.39
N THR A 76 -1.60 33.49 -5.31
CA THR A 76 -0.19 33.10 -5.13
C THR A 76 0.07 32.40 -3.78
N GLU A 77 -0.86 32.49 -2.84
CA GLU A 77 -0.83 31.82 -1.54
C GLU A 77 -1.20 30.33 -1.60
N LYS A 78 -1.81 29.85 -2.69
CA LYS A 78 -2.28 28.45 -2.82
C LYS A 78 -1.22 27.54 -3.42
N THR A 79 -1.06 26.35 -2.86
CA THR A 79 -0.09 25.37 -3.38
C THR A 79 -0.54 24.80 -4.73
N LEU A 80 0.43 24.37 -5.55
CA LEU A 80 0.14 23.73 -6.86
C LEU A 80 -0.84 22.55 -6.75
N LYS A 81 -0.82 21.83 -5.62
CA LYS A 81 -1.75 20.71 -5.36
C LYS A 81 -3.19 21.18 -5.13
N GLU A 82 -3.40 22.31 -4.47
CA GLU A 82 -4.73 22.86 -4.19
C GLU A 82 -5.36 23.47 -5.44
N ILE A 83 -4.54 24.07 -6.30
CA ILE A 83 -4.97 24.61 -7.58
C ILE A 83 -5.38 23.48 -8.54
N VAL A 84 -4.57 22.42 -8.64
CA VAL A 84 -4.94 21.21 -9.40
C VAL A 84 -6.19 20.55 -8.83
N LYS A 85 -6.38 20.55 -7.52
CA LYS A 85 -7.60 20.03 -6.87
C LYS A 85 -8.85 20.85 -7.18
N LYS A 86 -8.71 22.17 -7.41
CA LYS A 86 -9.81 23.06 -7.78
C LYS A 86 -10.26 22.87 -9.24
N PHE A 87 -9.33 22.78 -10.18
CA PHE A 87 -9.65 22.65 -11.60
C PHE A 87 -9.86 21.20 -12.05
N GLY A 88 -9.36 20.22 -11.29
CA GLY A 88 -9.43 18.80 -11.65
C GLY A 88 -8.46 18.41 -12.79
N TYR A 89 -7.72 19.38 -13.32
CA TYR A 89 -6.66 19.27 -14.31
C TYR A 89 -5.72 20.50 -14.18
N PRO A 90 -4.51 20.49 -14.76
CA PRO A 90 -3.73 19.33 -15.21
C PRO A 90 -3.02 18.67 -14.00
N SER A 91 -2.12 17.70 -14.21
CA SER A 91 -1.32 17.15 -13.11
C SER A 91 -0.38 18.21 -12.49
N VAL A 92 0.03 18.03 -11.24
CA VAL A 92 0.94 18.98 -10.54
C VAL A 92 2.22 19.26 -11.32
N ALA A 93 2.79 18.25 -11.98
CA ALA A 93 3.97 18.39 -12.82
C ALA A 93 3.70 19.15 -14.13
N CYS A 94 2.48 19.03 -14.66
CA CYS A 94 2.05 19.75 -15.86
C CYS A 94 1.72 21.22 -15.54
N LEU A 95 1.09 21.50 -14.39
CA LEU A 95 0.87 22.86 -13.90
C LEU A 95 2.20 23.57 -13.59
N ALA A 96 3.15 22.88 -12.94
CA ALA A 96 4.47 23.44 -12.69
C ALA A 96 5.16 23.88 -13.98
N LYS A 97 5.08 23.03 -15.02
CA LYS A 97 5.62 23.34 -16.33
C LYS A 97 4.91 24.51 -17.02
N TRP A 98 3.58 24.62 -16.92
CA TRP A 98 2.83 25.74 -17.50
C TRP A 98 3.16 27.08 -16.84
N LEU A 99 3.41 27.06 -15.53
CA LEU A 99 3.81 28.24 -14.77
C LEU A 99 5.25 28.65 -15.11
N GLU A 100 6.17 27.70 -15.25
CA GLU A 100 7.53 27.94 -15.75
C GLU A 100 7.51 28.50 -17.18
N ASP A 101 6.71 27.92 -18.08
CA ASP A 101 6.54 28.37 -19.47
C ASP A 101 5.89 29.77 -19.56
N ALA A 102 5.10 30.16 -18.55
CA ALA A 102 4.50 31.49 -18.42
C ALA A 102 5.37 32.50 -17.64
N GLY A 103 6.58 32.11 -17.22
CA GLY A 103 7.56 32.99 -16.58
C GLY A 103 7.52 33.06 -15.05
N TYR A 104 6.79 32.16 -14.38
CA TYR A 104 6.76 32.09 -12.91
C TYR A 104 7.86 31.18 -12.37
N GLU A 105 8.64 31.65 -11.38
CA GLU A 105 9.69 30.85 -10.73
C GLU A 105 9.12 29.94 -9.61
N LEU A 106 9.39 28.63 -9.70
CA LEU A 106 8.96 27.64 -8.71
C LEU A 106 10.16 27.06 -7.90
N PRO A 107 10.04 26.84 -6.57
CA PRO A 107 11.15 26.32 -5.75
C PRO A 107 11.51 24.84 -6.03
N LYS A 108 12.81 24.51 -6.18
CA LYS A 108 13.32 23.14 -6.45
C LYS A 108 13.41 22.25 -5.20
N GLN A 109 13.04 20.96 -5.30
CA GLN A 109 13.26 19.93 -4.26
C GLN A 109 14.71 19.36 -4.26
N ARG A 110 15.32 19.13 -3.07
CA ARG A 110 16.75 18.74 -2.86
C ARG A 110 17.03 17.22 -2.74
N LYS A 111 18.25 16.76 -3.13
CA LYS A 111 18.86 15.44 -2.79
C LYS A 111 20.41 15.51 -2.57
N ASN A 112 20.90 14.64 -1.65
CA ASN A 112 22.18 14.64 -0.87
C ASN A 112 23.54 14.45 -1.61
N GLU A 113 24.63 15.02 -1.05
CA GLU A 113 26.02 15.05 -1.56
C GLU A 113 27.02 14.10 -0.84
N SER A 114 28.21 13.89 -1.43
CA SER A 114 29.28 12.96 -0.98
C SER A 114 30.19 13.55 0.11
N TYR A 115 30.53 12.75 1.14
CA TYR A 115 31.32 13.16 2.33
C TYR A 115 32.85 13.19 2.07
N THR A 116 33.54 14.21 2.62
CA THR A 116 34.99 14.42 2.47
C THR A 116 35.81 13.46 3.36
N ARG A 117 37.09 13.22 3.03
CA ARG A 117 37.98 12.32 3.81
C ARG A 117 38.10 12.75 5.29
N ALA A 118 38.23 14.05 5.56
CA ALA A 118 38.26 14.58 6.92
C ALA A 118 36.94 14.34 7.69
N GLN A 119 35.78 14.40 7.01
CA GLN A 119 34.49 14.04 7.60
C GLN A 119 34.41 12.55 7.94
N LYS A 120 34.92 11.69 7.05
CA LYS A 120 35.00 10.24 7.31
C LYS A 120 35.89 9.95 8.51
N GLU A 121 37.10 10.51 8.52
CA GLU A 121 38.08 10.31 9.60
C GLU A 121 37.56 10.81 10.94
N ARG A 122 36.83 11.93 11.00
CA ARG A 122 36.25 12.46 12.24
C ARG A 122 35.25 11.49 12.87
N VAL A 123 34.29 10.98 12.11
CA VAL A 123 33.26 10.07 12.63
C VAL A 123 33.88 8.71 12.96
N CYS A 124 34.81 8.21 12.13
CA CYS A 124 35.50 6.94 12.39
C CYS A 124 36.39 7.00 13.64
N ARG A 125 37.14 8.09 13.84
CA ARG A 125 37.97 8.29 15.05
C ARG A 125 37.12 8.29 16.31
N TYR A 126 36.00 9.00 16.30
CA TYR A 126 35.08 9.04 17.45
C TYR A 126 34.49 7.65 17.75
N ALA A 127 34.08 6.92 16.71
CA ALA A 127 33.49 5.60 16.84
C ALA A 127 34.48 4.54 17.33
N VAL A 128 35.78 4.71 17.09
CA VAL A 128 36.85 3.83 17.62
C VAL A 128 37.20 4.20 19.06
N ALA A 129 37.15 5.49 19.43
CA ALA A 129 37.42 5.96 20.78
C ALA A 129 36.32 5.64 21.81
N HIS A 130 35.09 5.36 21.35
CA HIS A 130 33.91 5.08 22.18
C HIS A 130 33.29 3.72 21.82
N PRO A 131 33.97 2.59 22.12
CA PRO A 131 33.54 1.24 21.75
C PRO A 131 32.21 0.80 22.41
N GLU A 132 31.84 1.43 23.53
CA GLU A 132 30.58 1.21 24.26
C GLU A 132 29.35 1.74 23.53
N MET A 133 29.50 2.71 22.62
CA MET A 133 28.39 3.27 21.86
C MET A 133 28.10 2.47 20.60
N SER A 134 26.82 2.19 20.35
CA SER A 134 26.43 1.54 19.10
C SER A 134 26.71 2.46 17.90
N ARG A 135 27.07 1.87 16.76
CA ARG A 135 27.32 2.66 15.54
C ARG A 135 26.09 3.42 15.05
N LYS A 136 24.89 3.01 15.44
CA LYS A 136 23.64 3.73 15.19
C LYS A 136 23.55 5.01 16.03
N GLU A 137 23.98 4.97 17.28
CA GLU A 137 24.05 6.14 18.17
C GLU A 137 25.14 7.10 17.69
N VAL A 138 26.32 6.59 17.31
CA VAL A 138 27.38 7.42 16.72
C VAL A 138 26.91 8.10 15.43
N CYS A 139 26.24 7.39 14.52
CA CYS A 139 25.69 8.01 13.31
C CYS A 139 24.60 9.04 13.61
N SER A 140 23.80 8.84 14.67
CA SER A 140 22.75 9.78 15.09
C SER A 140 23.36 11.04 15.69
N LEU A 141 24.45 10.92 16.45
CA LEU A 141 25.19 12.04 17.04
C LEU A 141 25.81 12.95 15.97
N PHE A 142 26.38 12.37 14.92
CA PHE A 142 27.01 13.13 13.84
C PHE A 142 26.03 13.54 12.72
N GLY A 143 24.81 12.99 12.69
CA GLY A 143 23.82 13.22 11.64
C GLY A 143 24.16 12.60 10.28
N TYR A 144 25.33 11.97 10.17
CA TYR A 144 25.84 11.23 9.02
C TYR A 144 27.02 10.34 9.45
N PRO A 145 27.43 9.35 8.65
CA PRO A 145 26.68 8.73 7.56
C PRO A 145 25.68 7.69 8.11
N THR A 146 25.12 6.82 7.27
CA THR A 146 24.34 5.68 7.77
C THR A 146 25.26 4.63 8.43
N GLY A 147 24.75 3.86 9.39
CA GLY A 147 25.52 2.82 10.10
C GLY A 147 26.35 1.88 9.20
N PRO A 148 25.80 1.34 8.10
CA PRO A 148 26.57 0.53 7.15
C PRO A 148 27.73 1.28 6.47
N CYS A 149 27.55 2.57 6.23
CA CYS A 149 28.56 3.44 5.61
C CYS A 149 29.67 3.78 6.60
N LEU A 150 29.34 4.02 7.87
CA LEU A 150 30.33 4.21 8.95
C LEU A 150 31.19 2.97 9.18
N ASN A 151 30.59 1.78 9.16
CA ASN A 151 31.32 0.52 9.28
C ASN A 151 32.33 0.34 8.15
N LYS A 152 31.91 0.64 6.92
CA LYS A 152 32.78 0.58 5.75
C LYS A 152 33.97 1.55 5.90
N TRP A 153 33.72 2.77 6.36
CA TRP A 153 34.79 3.77 6.54
C TRP A 153 35.77 3.42 7.67
N CYS A 154 35.28 2.83 8.77
CA CYS A 154 36.17 2.43 9.88
C CYS A 154 37.12 1.32 9.47
N ILE A 155 36.64 0.34 8.69
CA ILE A 155 37.47 -0.73 8.12
C ILE A 155 38.47 -0.16 7.09
N GLU A 156 38.01 0.74 6.22
CA GLU A 156 38.87 1.39 5.21
C GLU A 156 40.00 2.25 5.83
N LEU A 157 39.77 2.87 6.99
CA LEU A 157 40.73 3.79 7.63
C LEU A 157 41.61 3.14 8.71
N TYR A 158 41.12 2.10 9.41
CA TYR A 158 41.77 1.54 10.60
C TYR A 158 41.97 0.00 10.54
N GLY A 159 41.67 -0.67 9.43
CA GLY A 159 41.89 -2.12 9.27
C GLY A 159 41.02 -3.00 10.19
N GLU A 160 41.50 -4.18 10.58
CA GLU A 160 40.80 -5.10 11.50
C GLU A 160 40.54 -4.45 12.88
N ALA A 161 41.37 -3.49 13.31
CA ALA A 161 41.15 -2.71 14.55
C ALA A 161 39.96 -1.74 14.43
N GLY A 162 39.56 -1.36 13.21
CA GLY A 162 38.35 -0.59 12.91
C GLY A 162 37.10 -1.45 12.76
N ARG A 163 37.22 -2.77 12.85
CA ARG A 163 36.10 -3.71 12.80
C ARG A 163 35.31 -3.63 14.10
N PRO A 164 33.97 -3.57 14.05
CA PRO A 164 33.16 -3.48 15.26
C PRO A 164 33.34 -4.74 16.12
N GLN A 165 34.04 -4.60 17.25
CA GLN A 165 33.95 -5.50 18.39
C GLN A 165 32.61 -5.16 19.08
N GLY A 166 31.62 -6.05 18.94
CA GLY A 166 30.32 -5.87 19.60
C GLY A 166 30.43 -6.08 21.12
N PRO A 167 29.46 -5.59 21.91
CA PRO A 167 29.51 -5.53 23.37
C PRO A 167 29.24 -6.89 24.05
N TYR A 168 29.69 -8.01 23.48
CA TYR A 168 29.35 -9.35 23.97
C TYR A 168 30.57 -10.03 24.58
N THR A 169 30.44 -10.49 25.82
CA THR A 169 31.48 -11.24 26.52
C THR A 169 31.65 -12.63 25.90
N GLU A 170 32.79 -13.30 26.16
CA GLU A 170 33.00 -14.67 25.66
C GLU A 170 31.98 -15.66 26.23
N ASP A 171 31.50 -15.42 27.46
CA ASP A 171 30.47 -16.24 28.11
C ASP A 171 29.10 -16.13 27.41
N GLU A 172 28.73 -14.93 26.97
CA GLU A 172 27.48 -14.70 26.22
C GLU A 172 27.53 -15.35 24.82
N LYS A 173 28.70 -15.35 24.18
CA LYS A 173 28.92 -16.02 22.90
C LYS A 173 28.80 -17.54 23.03
N ALA A 174 29.35 -18.11 24.12
CA ALA A 174 29.26 -19.53 24.42
C ALA A 174 27.81 -19.98 24.70
N LEU A 175 27.06 -19.19 25.47
CA LEU A 175 25.64 -19.47 25.77
C LEU A 175 24.76 -19.45 24.50
N ALA A 176 24.97 -18.47 23.62
CA ALA A 176 24.22 -18.35 22.38
C ALA A 176 24.49 -19.49 21.39
N LEU A 177 25.74 -19.97 21.33
CA LEU A 177 26.12 -21.15 20.56
C LEU A 177 25.40 -22.40 21.08
N ASP A 178 25.38 -22.61 22.39
CA ASP A 178 24.81 -23.80 22.98
C ASP A 178 23.28 -23.88 22.79
N LEU A 179 22.57 -22.74 22.94
CA LEU A 179 21.14 -22.64 22.64
C LEU A 179 20.82 -22.96 21.16
N CYS A 180 21.70 -22.58 20.23
CA CYS A 180 21.51 -22.88 18.80
C CYS A 180 21.59 -24.37 18.48
N PHE A 181 22.42 -25.14 19.20
CA PHE A 181 22.55 -26.58 19.02
C PHE A 181 21.49 -27.38 19.78
N ARG A 182 20.95 -26.87 20.90
CA ARG A 182 19.83 -27.51 21.62
C ARG A 182 18.49 -27.41 20.88
N GLN A 183 18.26 -26.33 20.12
CA GLN A 183 16.99 -26.08 19.41
C GLN A 183 17.15 -26.21 17.88
N GLN A 184 17.50 -27.40 17.39
CA GLN A 184 17.87 -27.64 15.99
C GLN A 184 16.77 -27.32 14.96
N GLU A 185 15.49 -27.36 15.35
CA GLU A 185 14.33 -27.18 14.47
C GLU A 185 13.92 -25.71 14.26
N ARG A 186 14.41 -24.78 15.08
CA ARG A 186 14.01 -23.37 15.05
C ARG A 186 14.97 -22.53 14.21
N LYS A 187 14.46 -21.46 13.58
CA LYS A 187 15.35 -20.56 12.84
C LYS A 187 16.24 -19.82 13.82
N ILE A 188 17.52 -19.70 13.51
CA ILE A 188 18.53 -18.98 14.32
C ILE A 188 18.06 -17.54 14.68
N LYS A 189 17.27 -16.89 13.82
CA LYS A 189 16.68 -15.55 14.04
C LYS A 189 15.53 -15.51 15.06
N GLU A 190 14.92 -16.65 15.37
CA GLU A 190 13.81 -16.80 16.33
C GLU A 190 14.38 -17.10 17.72
N ILE A 191 15.37 -17.98 17.82
CA ILE A 191 16.14 -18.26 19.05
C ILE A 191 16.77 -16.96 19.59
N ALA A 192 17.35 -16.14 18.70
CA ALA A 192 17.95 -14.85 19.04
C ALA A 192 16.95 -13.78 19.54
N ARG A 193 15.64 -14.01 19.41
CA ARG A 193 14.59 -13.04 19.76
C ARG A 193 13.94 -13.32 21.12
N GLU A 194 14.04 -14.56 21.60
CA GLU A 194 13.35 -15.04 22.82
C GLU A 194 14.14 -14.80 24.11
N TYR A 195 15.47 -14.81 24.06
CA TYR A 195 16.33 -14.74 25.26
C TYR A 195 16.86 -13.33 25.60
N GLY A 196 16.26 -12.26 25.07
CA GLY A 196 16.49 -10.89 25.56
C GLY A 196 17.84 -10.20 25.26
N PHE A 197 18.87 -10.92 24.78
CA PHE A 197 20.16 -10.33 24.39
C PHE A 197 20.53 -10.69 22.94
N PRO A 198 20.60 -9.72 22.01
CA PRO A 198 20.65 -10.05 20.59
C PRO A 198 22.10 -10.14 20.09
N ILE A 199 22.75 -11.32 20.10
CA ILE A 199 23.96 -11.49 19.28
C ILE A 199 23.52 -11.42 17.81
N PRO A 200 23.93 -10.40 17.02
CA PRO A 200 23.46 -10.24 15.66
C PRO A 200 23.89 -11.43 14.80
N THR A 201 23.10 -11.76 13.78
CA THR A 201 23.35 -12.96 12.96
C THR A 201 24.72 -12.93 12.27
N HIS A 202 25.28 -11.75 12.01
CA HIS A 202 26.61 -11.58 11.42
C HIS A 202 27.78 -11.86 12.40
N VAL A 203 27.51 -11.93 13.71
CA VAL A 203 28.46 -12.30 14.77
C VAL A 203 28.32 -13.80 15.11
N LEU A 204 27.08 -14.31 15.16
CA LEU A 204 26.79 -15.70 15.47
C LEU A 204 27.20 -16.70 14.38
N PHE A 205 27.04 -16.35 13.09
CA PHE A 205 27.42 -17.26 11.98
C PHE A 205 28.92 -17.57 11.92
N PRO A 206 29.84 -16.61 12.11
CA PRO A 206 31.28 -16.89 12.23
C PRO A 206 31.61 -17.82 13.41
N LEU A 207 30.92 -17.69 14.54
CA LEU A 207 31.10 -18.54 15.72
C LEU A 207 30.63 -19.97 15.45
N LEU A 208 29.43 -20.13 14.87
CA LEU A 208 28.91 -21.44 14.45
C LEU A 208 29.87 -22.16 13.50
N ARG A 209 30.43 -21.45 12.52
CA ARG A 209 31.38 -22.04 11.54
C ARG A 209 32.68 -22.57 12.15
N LYS A 210 33.05 -22.10 13.35
CA LYS A 210 34.25 -22.56 14.08
C LYS A 210 33.95 -23.68 15.07
N ASP A 211 32.68 -23.89 15.43
CA ASP A 211 32.27 -24.95 16.35
C ASP A 211 32.26 -26.32 15.62
N PRO A 212 32.92 -27.35 16.17
CA PRO A 212 32.96 -28.69 15.57
C PRO A 212 31.57 -29.26 15.26
N ARG A 213 30.56 -28.96 16.08
CA ARG A 213 29.17 -29.45 15.93
C ARG A 213 28.49 -28.92 14.67
N TRP A 214 28.97 -27.80 14.10
CA TRP A 214 28.40 -27.23 12.87
C TRP A 214 28.76 -28.04 11.62
N ALA A 215 29.85 -28.81 11.63
CA ALA A 215 30.28 -29.60 10.48
C ALA A 215 29.27 -30.69 10.09
N GLU A 216 28.48 -31.15 11.06
CA GLU A 216 27.46 -32.21 10.92
C GLU A 216 26.02 -31.68 11.03
N ASP A 217 25.83 -30.38 11.30
CA ASP A 217 24.51 -29.78 11.47
C ASP A 217 23.72 -29.78 10.14
N PRO A 218 22.47 -30.29 10.11
CA PRO A 218 21.62 -30.31 8.91
C PRO A 218 21.34 -28.93 8.29
N ARG A 219 21.55 -27.85 9.04
CA ARG A 219 21.39 -26.47 8.59
C ARG A 219 22.64 -25.94 7.89
N ASN A 220 23.78 -26.63 7.97
CA ASN A 220 25.04 -26.26 7.32
C ASN A 220 24.89 -26.30 5.78
N PRO A 221 25.22 -25.21 5.06
CA PRO A 221 25.16 -25.17 3.60
C PRO A 221 25.98 -26.26 2.89
N LEU A 222 27.13 -26.66 3.44
CA LEU A 222 28.00 -27.69 2.86
C LEU A 222 27.44 -29.10 3.09
N VAL A 223 26.78 -29.34 4.22
CA VAL A 223 26.05 -30.59 4.48
C VAL A 223 24.81 -30.66 3.59
N LYS A 224 24.06 -29.56 3.47
CA LYS A 224 22.95 -29.43 2.50
C LYS A 224 23.40 -29.63 1.06
N GLN A 225 24.60 -29.18 0.72
CA GLN A 225 25.16 -29.37 -0.61
C GLN A 225 25.52 -30.84 -0.85
N ARG A 226 26.23 -31.50 0.08
CA ARG A 226 26.55 -32.94 -0.02
C ARG A 226 25.29 -33.81 -0.10
N LEU A 227 24.29 -33.55 0.74
CA LEU A 227 22.99 -34.25 0.69
C LEU A 227 22.28 -34.02 -0.65
N ARG A 228 22.36 -32.81 -1.20
CA ARG A 228 21.76 -32.48 -2.50
C ARG A 228 22.45 -33.19 -3.66
N GLU A 229 23.77 -33.31 -3.61
CA GLU A 229 24.55 -34.07 -4.60
C GLU A 229 24.18 -35.56 -4.54
N GLN A 230 24.14 -36.16 -3.34
CA GLN A 230 23.68 -37.55 -3.15
C GLN A 230 22.26 -37.81 -3.63
N ILE A 231 21.30 -36.91 -3.30
CA ILE A 231 19.91 -36.98 -3.75
C ILE A 231 19.83 -36.91 -5.29
N THR A 232 20.68 -36.10 -5.90
CA THR A 232 20.68 -35.92 -7.36
C THR A 232 21.30 -37.12 -8.06
N ASP A 233 22.37 -37.71 -7.52
CA ASP A 233 23.01 -38.91 -8.08
C ASP A 233 22.08 -40.12 -8.02
N LEU A 234 21.37 -40.32 -6.90
CA LEU A 234 20.34 -41.35 -6.75
C LEU A 234 19.17 -41.17 -7.73
N TYR A 235 18.82 -39.92 -8.04
CA TYR A 235 17.76 -39.62 -9.03
C TYR A 235 18.21 -39.91 -10.48
N PHE A 236 19.51 -39.84 -10.77
CA PHE A 236 20.07 -40.10 -12.12
C PHE A 236 20.37 -41.58 -12.39
N SER A 237 20.66 -42.37 -11.35
CA SER A 237 21.02 -43.78 -11.50
C SER A 237 19.85 -44.71 -11.85
N ASP A 238 18.61 -44.30 -11.58
CA ASP A 238 17.44 -45.17 -11.75
C ASP A 238 16.35 -44.50 -12.60
N VAL A 239 16.35 -44.80 -13.90
CA VAL A 239 15.56 -44.11 -14.94
C VAL A 239 14.04 -44.33 -14.79
N HIS A 240 13.60 -45.22 -13.89
CA HIS A 240 12.17 -45.60 -13.76
C HIS A 240 11.51 -45.30 -12.40
N LEU A 241 12.18 -44.67 -11.44
CA LEU A 241 11.59 -44.42 -10.12
C LEU A 241 11.53 -42.92 -9.77
N ARG A 242 10.34 -42.33 -9.91
CA ARG A 242 10.07 -40.92 -9.54
C ARG A 242 9.96 -40.75 -8.02
N THR A 243 10.59 -39.68 -7.50
CA THR A 243 10.43 -38.89 -6.24
C THR A 243 10.01 -39.54 -4.91
N ALA A 244 9.15 -40.56 -4.88
CA ALA A 244 8.60 -41.16 -3.67
C ALA A 244 9.65 -41.93 -2.86
N HIS A 245 10.45 -42.80 -3.50
CA HIS A 245 11.49 -43.58 -2.79
C HIS A 245 12.71 -42.77 -2.35
N VAL A 246 12.99 -41.62 -2.98
CA VAL A 246 14.01 -40.67 -2.51
C VAL A 246 13.56 -40.02 -1.19
N SER A 247 12.26 -39.90 -0.93
CA SER A 247 11.74 -39.46 0.37
C SER A 247 11.91 -40.52 1.46
N ASP A 248 11.81 -41.81 1.09
CA ASP A 248 11.95 -42.95 2.02
C ASP A 248 13.41 -43.17 2.43
N ALA A 249 14.37 -43.09 1.49
CA ALA A 249 15.80 -43.30 1.75
C ALA A 249 16.43 -42.27 2.70
N PHE A 250 15.88 -41.06 2.77
CA PHE A 250 16.34 -39.98 3.64
C PHE A 250 15.39 -39.70 4.83
N GLY A 251 14.44 -40.61 5.08
CA GLY A 251 13.56 -40.61 6.25
C GLY A 251 12.78 -39.32 6.47
N ASN A 252 11.69 -39.11 5.72
CA ASN A 252 10.67 -38.04 5.91
C ASN A 252 11.14 -36.58 6.05
N SER A 253 12.45 -36.31 5.97
CA SER A 253 13.04 -34.98 6.16
C SER A 253 12.92 -34.09 4.91
N TYR A 254 12.53 -34.66 3.77
CA TYR A 254 12.30 -33.95 2.51
C TYR A 254 11.02 -34.40 1.83
N THR A 255 10.08 -33.48 1.61
CA THR A 255 8.85 -33.78 0.84
C THR A 255 9.17 -34.02 -0.65
N PRO A 256 8.37 -34.81 -1.38
CA PRO A 256 8.55 -35.04 -2.81
C PRO A 256 8.65 -33.73 -3.64
N ALA A 257 7.88 -32.70 -3.27
CA ALA A 257 7.95 -31.38 -3.87
C ALA A 257 9.26 -30.63 -3.55
N GLY A 258 9.82 -30.85 -2.36
CA GLY A 258 11.13 -30.35 -1.94
C GLY A 258 12.28 -30.99 -2.72
N VAL A 259 12.23 -32.30 -2.92
CA VAL A 259 13.19 -33.07 -3.74
C VAL A 259 13.21 -32.54 -5.17
N LEU A 260 12.04 -32.38 -5.80
CA LEU A 260 11.94 -31.79 -7.16
C LEU A 260 12.51 -30.38 -7.26
N LYS A 261 12.37 -29.57 -6.21
CA LYS A 261 12.90 -28.19 -6.17
C LYS A 261 14.42 -28.15 -5.99
N LEU A 262 15.00 -29.17 -5.35
CA LEU A 262 16.44 -29.35 -5.15
C LEU A 262 17.12 -29.85 -6.44
N VAL A 263 16.51 -30.81 -7.13
CA VAL A 263 16.96 -31.33 -8.44
C VAL A 263 16.92 -30.23 -9.51
N ARG A 264 15.87 -29.39 -9.54
CA ARG A 264 15.73 -28.22 -10.44
C ARG A 264 16.88 -27.21 -10.42
N LYS A 265 17.70 -27.20 -9.36
CA LYS A 265 18.79 -26.23 -9.20
C LYS A 265 20.15 -26.80 -9.65
N ASP A 266 20.25 -28.09 -10.00
CA ASP A 266 21.52 -28.71 -10.41
C ASP A 266 21.84 -28.32 -11.87
N GLN A 267 23.10 -28.02 -12.16
CA GLN A 267 23.55 -27.60 -13.49
C GLN A 267 23.61 -28.75 -14.50
N ARG A 268 23.61 -30.01 -14.03
CA ARG A 268 23.57 -31.22 -14.90
C ARG A 268 22.23 -31.38 -15.63
N PHE A 269 21.17 -30.72 -15.17
CA PHE A 269 19.91 -30.60 -15.91
C PHE A 269 20.02 -29.46 -16.94
N GLY A 270 20.22 -29.81 -18.22
CA GLY A 270 20.02 -28.89 -19.34
C GLY A 270 18.58 -28.38 -19.36
N SER A 271 18.37 -27.10 -19.72
CA SER A 271 17.01 -26.53 -19.67
C SER A 271 16.02 -27.20 -20.63
N ALA A 272 16.52 -27.76 -21.74
CA ALA A 272 15.72 -28.42 -22.77
C ALA A 272 15.13 -29.77 -22.32
N THR A 273 15.90 -30.60 -21.60
CA THR A 273 15.45 -31.90 -21.08
C THR A 273 14.42 -31.77 -19.97
N PHE A 274 14.47 -30.69 -19.20
CA PHE A 274 13.46 -30.40 -18.15
C PHE A 274 12.09 -30.01 -18.71
N TYR A 275 12.06 -29.29 -19.85
CA TYR A 275 10.80 -28.90 -20.52
C TYR A 275 10.35 -29.93 -21.57
N GLY A 276 11.11 -30.99 -21.79
CA GLY A 276 10.75 -32.07 -22.72
C GLY A 276 10.79 -31.68 -24.20
N PHE A 277 11.57 -30.65 -24.57
CA PHE A 277 11.69 -30.24 -25.97
C PHE A 277 12.56 -31.22 -26.76
N THR A 278 12.09 -31.65 -27.93
CA THR A 278 12.87 -32.51 -28.82
C THR A 278 13.91 -31.71 -29.62
N GLU A 279 14.96 -32.38 -30.10
CA GLU A 279 15.96 -31.78 -31.01
C GLU A 279 15.30 -31.21 -32.28
N GLU A 280 14.22 -31.83 -32.76
CA GLU A 280 13.44 -31.35 -33.91
C GLU A 280 12.72 -30.04 -33.62
N GLN A 281 12.12 -29.90 -32.43
CA GLN A 281 11.47 -28.67 -31.98
C GLN A 281 12.49 -27.53 -31.82
N ARG A 282 13.68 -27.84 -31.30
CA ARG A 282 14.79 -26.88 -31.26
C ARG A 282 15.15 -26.44 -32.68
N LYS A 283 15.37 -27.38 -33.60
CA LYS A 283 15.76 -27.09 -34.98
C LYS A 283 14.71 -26.22 -35.69
N GLN A 284 13.43 -26.54 -35.55
CA GLN A 284 12.31 -25.78 -36.12
C GLN A 284 12.28 -24.32 -35.62
N VAL A 285 12.49 -24.10 -34.32
CA VAL A 285 12.54 -22.76 -33.71
C VAL A 285 13.75 -21.97 -34.20
N MET A 286 14.92 -22.61 -34.33
CA MET A 286 16.14 -21.94 -34.80
C MET A 286 16.14 -21.69 -36.31
N ASP A 287 15.50 -22.54 -37.10
CA ASP A 287 15.34 -22.35 -38.55
C ASP A 287 14.44 -21.14 -38.84
N LEU A 288 13.34 -20.96 -38.11
CA LEU A 288 12.52 -19.75 -38.19
C LEU A 288 13.28 -18.49 -37.70
N TYR A 289 14.13 -18.63 -36.68
CA TYR A 289 14.91 -17.50 -36.16
C TYR A 289 16.02 -17.02 -37.11
N TYR A 290 16.68 -17.95 -37.81
CA TYR A 290 17.77 -17.66 -38.75
C TYR A 290 17.30 -17.56 -40.22
N GLY A 291 16.01 -17.81 -40.50
CA GLY A 291 15.41 -17.91 -41.84
C GLY A 291 15.15 -16.59 -42.57
N GLY A 292 15.45 -15.44 -41.97
CA GLY A 292 15.52 -14.14 -42.68
C GLY A 292 14.41 -13.13 -42.37
N ASP A 293 13.30 -13.53 -41.75
CA ASP A 293 12.30 -12.60 -41.25
C ASP A 293 12.64 -12.22 -39.80
N GLU A 294 12.60 -10.91 -39.45
CA GLU A 294 12.83 -10.42 -38.08
C GLU A 294 11.67 -10.79 -37.13
N LEU A 295 11.28 -12.06 -37.09
CA LEU A 295 10.22 -12.57 -36.24
C LEU A 295 10.65 -12.50 -34.77
N THR A 296 9.80 -11.90 -33.96
CA THR A 296 10.00 -11.88 -32.52
C THR A 296 9.78 -13.29 -31.94
N GLN A 297 10.40 -13.59 -30.81
CA GLN A 297 10.25 -14.89 -30.13
C GLN A 297 8.76 -15.27 -29.87
N ARG A 298 7.88 -14.27 -29.70
CA ARG A 298 6.44 -14.50 -29.55
C ARG A 298 5.77 -14.93 -30.86
N GLU A 299 6.22 -14.42 -31.98
CA GLU A 299 5.73 -14.79 -33.31
C GLU A 299 6.24 -16.18 -33.68
N ILE A 300 7.53 -16.47 -33.43
CA ILE A 300 8.10 -17.81 -33.60
C ILE A 300 7.34 -18.84 -32.74
N ALA A 301 7.08 -18.54 -31.46
CA ALA A 301 6.32 -19.43 -30.58
C ALA A 301 4.86 -19.65 -31.04
N LYS A 302 4.26 -18.66 -31.72
CA LYS A 302 2.92 -18.75 -32.29
C LYS A 302 2.92 -19.60 -33.57
N GLU A 303 4.00 -19.56 -34.33
CA GLU A 303 4.17 -20.26 -35.60
C GLU A 303 4.56 -21.73 -35.40
N VAL A 304 5.41 -22.06 -34.43
CA VAL A 304 5.72 -23.45 -34.06
C VAL A 304 4.63 -24.12 -33.22
N GLY A 305 3.67 -23.35 -32.69
CA GLY A 305 2.51 -23.88 -31.96
C GLY A 305 2.78 -24.30 -30.51
N PHE A 306 3.94 -23.99 -29.94
CA PHE A 306 4.26 -24.26 -28.54
C PHE A 306 5.10 -23.14 -27.88
N PRO A 307 4.91 -22.89 -26.57
CA PRO A 307 5.59 -21.81 -25.88
C PRO A 307 7.06 -22.15 -25.58
N VAL A 308 8.00 -21.34 -26.09
CA VAL A 308 9.43 -21.46 -25.77
C VAL A 308 9.84 -20.43 -24.71
N PRO A 309 10.24 -20.83 -23.48
CA PRO A 309 10.70 -19.91 -22.45
C PRO A 309 11.97 -19.14 -22.86
N ASN A 310 12.08 -17.85 -22.50
CA ASN A 310 13.21 -16.97 -22.90
C ASN A 310 14.59 -17.53 -22.59
N ARG A 311 14.74 -18.26 -21.48
CA ARG A 311 16.02 -18.85 -21.08
C ARG A 311 16.44 -19.98 -22.03
N VAL A 312 15.49 -20.83 -22.42
CA VAL A 312 15.70 -21.96 -23.34
C VAL A 312 16.07 -21.44 -24.73
N PHE A 313 15.33 -20.43 -25.22
CA PHE A 313 15.59 -19.79 -26.50
C PHE A 313 16.99 -19.16 -26.57
N TYR A 314 17.42 -18.48 -25.51
CA TYR A 314 18.75 -17.87 -25.46
C TYR A 314 19.87 -18.93 -25.43
N GLU A 315 19.66 -20.03 -24.71
CA GLU A 315 20.60 -21.15 -24.64
C GLU A 315 20.76 -21.84 -26.01
N TRP A 316 19.65 -22.10 -26.71
CA TRP A 316 19.69 -22.61 -28.08
C TRP A 316 20.43 -21.66 -29.02
N LYS A 317 20.23 -20.35 -28.88
CA LYS A 317 20.89 -19.35 -29.72
C LYS A 317 22.41 -19.36 -29.58
N VAL A 318 22.91 -19.51 -28.36
CA VAL A 318 24.35 -19.50 -28.07
C VAL A 318 25.03 -20.81 -28.48
N THR A 319 24.27 -21.90 -28.55
CA THR A 319 24.78 -23.26 -28.84
C THR A 319 24.59 -23.71 -30.28
N ASP A 320 23.87 -22.95 -31.12
CA ASP A 320 23.66 -23.27 -32.54
C ASP A 320 24.93 -22.94 -33.36
N SER A 321 25.34 -23.83 -34.26
CA SER A 321 26.53 -23.68 -35.10
C SER A 321 26.45 -22.46 -36.03
N ARG A 322 25.24 -21.99 -36.37
CA ARG A 322 24.99 -20.76 -37.14
C ARG A 322 25.27 -19.48 -36.36
N ALA A 323 25.48 -19.56 -35.05
CA ALA A 323 25.89 -18.39 -34.25
C ALA A 323 27.30 -17.90 -34.60
N ALA A 324 28.15 -18.76 -35.19
CA ALA A 324 29.53 -18.43 -35.56
C ALA A 324 29.65 -17.60 -36.86
N SER A 325 28.63 -17.63 -37.73
CA SER A 325 28.60 -16.85 -39.00
C SER A 325 28.01 -15.45 -38.84
N LEU A 326 27.52 -15.10 -37.64
CA LEU A 326 27.11 -13.74 -37.34
C LEU A 326 28.35 -12.86 -37.08
N PRO A 327 28.41 -11.63 -37.62
CA PRO A 327 29.55 -10.75 -37.42
C PRO A 327 29.83 -10.56 -35.93
N LYS A 328 31.06 -10.89 -35.50
CA LYS A 328 31.55 -10.60 -34.16
C LYS A 328 31.34 -9.11 -33.89
N TYR A 329 30.70 -8.79 -32.76
CA TYR A 329 30.38 -7.43 -32.36
C TYR A 329 31.65 -6.56 -32.32
N VAL A 330 31.90 -5.80 -33.39
CA VAL A 330 32.94 -4.77 -33.41
C VAL A 330 32.45 -3.63 -32.53
N ARG A 331 33.16 -3.37 -31.44
CA ARG A 331 32.84 -2.28 -30.51
C ARG A 331 33.10 -0.95 -31.24
N ALA A 332 32.05 -0.32 -31.76
CA ALA A 332 32.16 0.98 -32.40
C ALA A 332 32.81 2.00 -31.45
N GLU A 333 33.66 2.89 -31.98
CA GLU A 333 34.31 3.93 -31.19
C GLU A 333 33.30 4.81 -30.43
N PRO A 334 33.64 5.24 -29.20
CA PRO A 334 32.69 5.93 -28.34
C PRO A 334 32.30 7.30 -28.90
N LYS A 335 31.03 7.43 -29.30
CA LYS A 335 30.45 8.68 -29.82
C LYS A 335 30.54 9.85 -28.81
N THR A 336 30.89 11.02 -29.33
CA THR A 336 30.98 12.29 -28.58
C THR A 336 29.60 12.78 -28.13
N PHE A 337 29.55 13.76 -27.23
CA PHE A 337 28.29 14.34 -26.77
C PHE A 337 27.49 14.97 -27.93
N ALA A 338 28.17 15.70 -28.82
CA ALA A 338 27.55 16.32 -29.99
C ALA A 338 26.95 15.27 -30.93
N GLU A 339 27.67 14.18 -31.22
CA GLU A 339 27.14 13.08 -32.06
C GLU A 339 25.95 12.36 -31.41
N LYS A 340 25.99 12.14 -30.08
CA LYS A 340 24.87 11.55 -29.33
C LYS A 340 23.65 12.47 -29.35
N GLN A 341 23.86 13.77 -29.16
CA GLN A 341 22.80 14.77 -29.19
C GLN A 341 22.18 14.88 -30.58
N ALA A 342 23.00 14.95 -31.63
CA ALA A 342 22.55 14.97 -33.01
C ALA A 342 21.72 13.72 -33.34
N CYS A 343 22.18 12.54 -32.91
CA CYS A 343 21.47 11.31 -33.16
C CYS A 343 20.10 11.24 -32.46
N VAL A 344 20.01 11.75 -31.24
CA VAL A 344 18.76 11.83 -30.50
C VAL A 344 17.85 12.92 -31.06
N ALA A 345 18.40 14.02 -31.56
CA ALA A 345 17.66 15.10 -32.23
C ALA A 345 17.04 14.62 -33.55
N LEU A 346 17.71 13.78 -34.33
CA LEU A 346 17.12 13.17 -35.53
C LEU A 346 15.81 12.41 -35.25
N VAL A 347 15.68 11.79 -34.08
CA VAL A 347 14.45 11.08 -33.66
C VAL A 347 13.39 12.04 -33.09
N ILE A 348 13.81 13.00 -32.25
CA ILE A 348 12.87 13.86 -31.52
C ILE A 348 12.39 15.04 -32.37
N GLU A 349 13.31 15.65 -33.11
CA GLU A 349 13.09 16.88 -33.87
C GLU A 349 12.94 16.56 -35.37
N GLY A 350 13.72 15.61 -35.88
CA GLY A 350 13.64 15.17 -37.28
C GLY A 350 12.53 14.16 -37.57
N GLY A 351 11.84 13.62 -36.55
CA GLY A 351 10.74 12.67 -36.69
C GLY A 351 11.11 11.29 -37.24
N LEU A 352 12.41 11.00 -37.41
CA LEU A 352 12.87 9.71 -37.95
C LEU A 352 12.57 8.56 -36.99
N SER A 353 12.37 7.36 -37.55
CA SER A 353 12.25 6.15 -36.75
C SER A 353 13.57 5.86 -36.04
N ARG A 354 13.50 5.08 -34.95
CA ARG A 354 14.68 4.74 -34.16
C ARG A 354 15.64 3.84 -34.94
N GLU A 355 15.15 3.08 -35.90
CA GLU A 355 15.92 2.32 -36.89
C GLU A 355 16.69 3.25 -37.84
N GLU A 356 16.01 4.23 -38.45
CA GLU A 356 16.63 5.13 -39.43
C GLU A 356 17.66 6.06 -38.79
N ALA A 357 17.37 6.58 -37.60
CA ALA A 357 18.33 7.38 -36.85
C ALA A 357 19.55 6.55 -36.42
N ALA A 358 19.35 5.29 -36.03
CA ALA A 358 20.42 4.37 -35.68
C ALA A 358 21.34 4.10 -36.88
N ALA A 359 20.76 3.84 -38.06
CA ALA A 359 21.50 3.66 -39.31
C ALA A 359 22.30 4.92 -39.69
N ARG A 360 21.68 6.11 -39.61
CA ARG A 360 22.29 7.39 -39.99
C ARG A 360 23.45 7.82 -39.07
N CYS A 361 23.44 7.38 -37.82
CA CYS A 361 24.50 7.67 -36.85
C CYS A 361 25.54 6.54 -36.69
N GLY A 362 25.38 5.43 -37.41
CA GLY A 362 26.25 4.26 -37.29
C GLY A 362 26.22 3.58 -35.92
N VAL A 363 25.04 3.49 -35.29
CA VAL A 363 24.84 2.83 -33.99
C VAL A 363 23.62 1.91 -34.02
N VAL A 364 23.52 0.97 -33.08
CA VAL A 364 22.36 0.05 -33.00
C VAL A 364 21.13 0.71 -32.37
N LYS A 365 19.93 0.34 -32.82
CA LYS A 365 18.62 0.84 -32.33
C LYS A 365 18.48 0.84 -30.80
N SER A 366 19.00 -0.19 -30.15
CA SER A 366 18.96 -0.33 -28.68
C SER A 366 19.76 0.78 -27.98
N THR A 367 20.88 1.23 -28.58
CA THR A 367 21.71 2.32 -28.07
C THR A 367 20.98 3.67 -28.18
N VAL A 368 20.35 3.95 -29.33
CA VAL A 368 19.51 5.16 -29.51
C VAL A 368 18.34 5.15 -28.52
N THR A 369 17.71 3.98 -28.32
CA THR A 369 16.61 3.81 -27.34
C THR A 369 17.07 4.07 -25.90
N ASN A 370 18.27 3.62 -25.54
CA ASN A 370 18.84 3.85 -24.22
C ASN A 370 19.26 5.31 -24.01
N TRP A 371 19.81 5.99 -25.03
CA TRP A 371 20.10 7.42 -24.98
C TRP A 371 18.83 8.26 -24.85
N LEU A 372 17.79 7.96 -25.63
CA LEU A 372 16.46 8.57 -25.49
C LEU A 372 15.91 8.38 -24.08
N ARG A 373 15.93 7.15 -23.54
CA ARG A 373 15.46 6.87 -22.17
C ARG A 373 16.28 7.59 -21.11
N SER A 374 17.60 7.66 -21.26
CA SER A 374 18.47 8.37 -20.32
C SER A 374 18.19 9.87 -20.36
N ARG A 375 18.10 10.47 -21.56
CA ARG A 375 17.72 11.87 -21.76
C ARG A 375 16.34 12.16 -21.18
N SER A 376 15.35 11.29 -21.38
CA SER A 376 14.00 11.48 -20.82
C SER A 376 13.96 11.40 -19.29
N ARG A 377 14.85 10.63 -18.65
CA ARG A 377 14.86 10.48 -17.18
C ARG A 377 15.78 11.45 -16.47
N LYS A 378 16.88 11.86 -17.10
CA LYS A 378 17.98 12.60 -16.46
C LYS A 378 18.42 13.85 -17.23
N GLY A 379 17.68 14.23 -18.28
CA GLY A 379 17.95 15.40 -19.11
C GLY A 379 19.13 15.21 -20.07
N LEU A 380 19.41 16.27 -20.85
CA LEU A 380 20.41 16.28 -21.91
C LEU A 380 21.83 15.95 -21.39
N ILE A 381 22.14 16.43 -20.18
CA ILE A 381 23.39 16.19 -19.44
C ILE A 381 23.71 14.70 -19.28
N SER A 382 22.70 13.82 -19.30
CA SER A 382 22.90 12.38 -19.17
C SER A 382 23.54 11.71 -20.41
N LEU A 383 23.66 12.44 -21.53
CA LEU A 383 24.39 11.99 -22.71
C LEU A 383 25.87 12.37 -22.67
N VAL A 384 26.26 13.28 -21.76
CA VAL A 384 27.65 13.69 -21.53
C VAL A 384 28.40 12.52 -20.89
N ALA A 385 29.58 12.18 -21.41
CA ALA A 385 30.38 11.14 -20.78
C ALA A 385 30.86 11.62 -19.41
N LYS A 386 30.91 10.74 -18.41
CA LYS A 386 31.25 11.11 -17.02
C LYS A 386 32.58 11.87 -16.87
N ARG A 387 33.50 11.68 -17.81
CA ARG A 387 34.80 12.37 -17.85
C ARG A 387 34.73 13.85 -18.23
N ASP A 388 33.60 14.30 -18.80
CA ASP A 388 33.42 15.64 -19.38
C ASP A 388 32.48 16.55 -18.55
N LEU A 389 32.18 16.21 -17.28
CA LEU A 389 31.34 17.03 -16.38
C LEU A 389 32.19 17.89 -15.42
N PRO A 390 31.85 19.17 -15.17
CA PRO A 390 32.60 20.03 -14.26
C PRO A 390 32.38 19.66 -12.77
N PRO A 391 33.36 19.90 -11.88
CA PRO A 391 33.26 19.58 -10.45
C PRO A 391 32.36 20.56 -9.67
N LYS A 392 31.68 20.08 -8.63
CA LYS A 392 30.69 20.85 -7.82
C LYS A 392 31.35 21.86 -6.85
N ARG A 393 30.88 23.12 -6.84
CA ARG A 393 31.24 24.18 -5.86
C ARG A 393 30.41 24.11 -4.57
N ARG A 394 31.03 24.46 -3.43
CA ARG A 394 30.41 24.72 -2.11
C ARG A 394 29.82 26.13 -2.07
N THR A 395 28.74 26.35 -1.32
CA THR A 395 28.07 27.65 -1.16
C THR A 395 28.88 28.60 -0.29
N ASP A 396 29.09 29.82 -0.77
CA ASP A 396 29.79 30.91 -0.10
C ASP A 396 29.02 31.38 1.15
N ILE A 397 29.64 31.22 2.32
CA ILE A 397 29.39 32.07 3.48
C ILE A 397 30.41 33.20 3.32
N SER A 398 29.95 34.42 3.10
CA SER A 398 30.83 35.59 3.18
C SER A 398 31.21 35.80 4.64
N VAL A 399 32.24 35.09 5.09
CA VAL A 399 33.02 35.53 6.26
C VAL A 399 33.70 36.83 5.80
N PRO A 400 33.58 37.95 6.53
CA PRO A 400 34.37 39.14 6.21
C PRO A 400 35.84 38.73 6.21
N ASP A 401 36.53 39.02 5.11
CA ASP A 401 37.94 38.73 4.87
C ASP A 401 38.82 39.71 5.69
N LYS A 402 38.55 39.80 7.00
CA LYS A 402 39.37 40.53 7.97
C LYS A 402 40.22 39.52 8.71
N ASP A 403 41.53 39.78 8.75
CA ASP A 403 42.45 38.98 9.54
C ASP A 403 42.03 39.05 11.03
N PRO A 404 42.24 38.00 11.85
CA PRO A 404 41.91 37.99 13.28
C PRO A 404 42.52 39.15 14.08
N ALA A 405 43.54 39.82 13.53
CA ALA A 405 44.22 40.98 14.09
C ALA A 405 43.48 42.34 13.86
N ASP A 406 42.51 42.40 12.95
CA ASP A 406 41.79 43.63 12.55
C ASP A 406 40.39 43.76 13.18
N PHE A 407 40.02 42.87 14.12
CA PHE A 407 38.77 42.94 14.86
C PHE A 407 38.86 44.00 15.96
N THR A 408 38.09 45.07 15.81
CA THR A 408 37.95 46.08 16.87
C THR A 408 37.14 45.51 18.05
N GLU A 409 37.27 46.10 19.24
CA GLU A 409 36.41 45.74 20.40
C GLU A 409 34.91 45.87 20.11
N GLU A 410 34.56 46.74 19.16
CA GLU A 410 33.19 46.94 18.70
C GLU A 410 32.73 45.82 17.77
N ASP A 411 33.58 45.33 16.87
CA ASP A 411 33.31 44.15 16.05
C ASP A 411 33.10 42.90 16.93
N ILE A 412 33.92 42.74 17.98
CA ILE A 412 33.79 41.63 18.93
C ILE A 412 32.48 41.73 19.72
N ARG A 413 32.07 42.95 20.13
CA ARG A 413 30.77 43.18 20.79
C ARG A 413 29.60 42.87 19.85
N ASN A 414 29.66 43.31 18.60
CA ASN A 414 28.64 43.04 17.60
C ASN A 414 28.52 41.55 17.28
N LEU A 415 29.64 40.84 17.18
CA LEU A 415 29.66 39.38 16.97
C LEU A 415 29.10 38.62 18.17
N LYS A 416 29.43 39.04 19.40
CA LYS A 416 28.86 38.46 20.63
C LYS A 416 27.34 38.67 20.68
N ALA A 417 26.86 39.88 20.40
CA ALA A 417 25.44 40.19 20.35
C ALA A 417 24.71 39.35 19.28
N ARG A 418 25.33 39.17 18.10
CA ARG A 418 24.76 38.35 17.03
C ARG A 418 24.74 36.85 17.39
N ASN A 419 25.75 36.35 18.09
CA ASN A 419 25.76 34.97 18.57
C ASN A 419 24.67 34.74 19.63
N GLU A 420 24.48 35.66 20.57
CA GLU A 420 23.40 35.58 21.56
C GLU A 420 22.01 35.58 20.91
N GLU A 421 21.82 36.38 19.85
CA GLU A 421 20.59 36.40 19.06
C GLU A 421 20.36 35.07 18.32
N LEU A 422 21.38 34.52 17.68
CA LEU A 422 21.31 33.22 16.99
C LEU A 422 21.10 32.05 17.95
N GLU A 423 21.65 32.11 19.16
CA GLU A 423 21.40 31.12 20.20
C GLU A 423 19.94 31.16 20.67
N PHE A 424 19.39 32.36 20.86
CA PHE A 424 17.98 32.54 21.19
C PHE A 424 17.05 31.99 20.11
N GLU A 425 17.34 32.26 18.83
CA GLU A 425 16.56 31.71 17.71
C GLU A 425 16.61 30.18 17.65
N ASN A 426 17.79 29.60 17.82
CA ASN A 426 17.95 28.14 17.85
C ASN A 426 17.16 27.49 19.00
N ASP A 427 17.14 28.11 20.17
CA ASP A 427 16.41 27.58 21.33
C ASP A 427 14.89 27.67 21.17
N VAL A 428 14.38 28.73 20.53
CA VAL A 428 12.97 28.82 20.15
C VAL A 428 12.60 27.72 19.14
N GLN A 429 13.44 27.49 18.12
CA GLN A 429 13.21 26.42 17.14
C GLN A 429 13.27 25.02 17.76
N LYS A 430 14.21 24.78 18.67
CA LYS A 430 14.29 23.53 19.44
C LYS A 430 13.05 23.34 20.30
N ALA A 431 12.60 24.36 21.03
CA ALA A 431 11.38 24.26 21.82
C ALA A 431 10.13 23.99 20.97
N ILE A 432 10.04 24.57 19.76
CA ILE A 432 8.97 24.24 18.79
C ILE A 432 9.04 22.76 18.40
N PHE A 433 10.24 22.25 18.11
CA PHE A 433 10.42 20.85 17.73
C PHE A 433 10.12 19.89 18.89
N ASP A 434 10.67 20.14 20.07
CA ASP A 434 10.60 19.24 21.23
C ASP A 434 9.19 19.23 21.87
N VAL A 435 8.58 20.40 22.03
CA VAL A 435 7.28 20.53 22.73
C VAL A 435 6.11 20.25 21.80
N LEU A 436 6.18 20.65 20.52
CA LEU A 436 5.06 20.49 19.57
C LEU A 436 5.26 19.32 18.60
N LYS A 437 6.42 18.65 18.59
CA LYS A 437 6.78 17.57 17.64
C LYS A 437 6.55 17.96 16.17
N LYS A 438 6.71 19.24 15.88
CA LYS A 438 6.45 19.88 14.58
C LYS A 438 7.76 20.03 13.80
N GLU A 439 7.74 19.88 12.47
CA GLU A 439 8.95 19.92 11.64
C GLU A 439 9.68 21.29 11.71
N PRO A 440 11.03 21.33 11.64
CA PRO A 440 11.78 22.58 11.62
C PRO A 440 11.42 23.43 10.40
N GLY A 441 11.09 24.71 10.60
CA GLY A 441 10.76 25.65 9.52
C GLY A 441 9.28 25.99 9.34
N LEU A 442 8.42 25.62 10.30
CA LEU A 442 7.04 26.11 10.37
C LEU A 442 7.01 27.62 10.67
N ASP A 443 6.10 28.34 10.01
CA ASP A 443 5.85 29.75 10.28
C ASP A 443 5.40 29.92 11.73
N GLU A 444 6.21 30.62 12.53
CA GLU A 444 5.95 30.87 13.95
C GLU A 444 4.64 31.67 14.16
N ASN A 445 4.20 32.41 13.14
CA ASN A 445 2.92 33.11 13.16
C ASN A 445 1.70 32.18 12.99
N SER A 446 1.90 30.95 12.50
CA SER A 446 0.86 29.93 12.38
C SER A 446 0.57 29.20 13.70
N LEU A 447 1.35 29.41 14.76
CA LEU A 447 1.16 28.76 16.05
C LEU A 447 -0.06 29.33 16.78
N CYS A 448 -0.89 28.46 17.36
CA CYS A 448 -2.01 28.95 18.16
C CYS A 448 -1.55 29.51 19.51
N ASN A 449 -2.37 30.36 20.15
CA ASN A 449 -2.04 30.96 21.44
C ASN A 449 -1.72 29.93 22.54
N ARG A 450 -2.35 28.75 22.51
CA ARG A 450 -2.06 27.65 23.43
C ARG A 450 -0.67 27.07 23.21
N GLU A 451 -0.30 26.84 21.95
CA GLU A 451 1.02 26.32 21.56
C GLU A 451 2.13 27.33 21.88
N LYS A 452 1.91 28.61 21.60
CA LYS A 452 2.82 29.70 21.99
C LYS A 452 3.03 29.73 23.51
N THR A 453 1.96 29.53 24.29
CA THR A 453 2.05 29.47 25.77
C THR A 453 2.91 28.30 26.26
N LEU A 454 2.82 27.13 25.62
CA LEU A 454 3.63 25.96 25.97
C LEU A 454 5.13 26.24 25.71
N ILE A 455 5.47 26.83 24.56
CA ILE A 455 6.84 27.23 24.21
C ILE A 455 7.37 28.31 25.18
N ILE A 456 6.54 29.31 25.49
CA ILE A 456 6.91 30.37 26.44
C ILE A 456 7.20 29.75 27.81
N ASN A 457 6.36 28.82 28.29
CA ASN A 457 6.57 28.18 29.58
C ASN A 457 7.84 27.32 29.62
N SER A 458 8.20 26.62 28.54
CA SER A 458 9.43 25.84 28.49
C SER A 458 10.70 26.70 28.45
N LEU A 459 10.63 27.89 27.83
CA LEU A 459 11.77 28.82 27.70
C LEU A 459 11.86 29.87 28.80
N ARG A 460 10.81 30.01 29.63
CA ARG A 460 10.72 30.96 30.75
C ARG A 460 11.89 30.87 31.74
N PRO A 461 12.48 29.70 32.05
CA PRO A 461 13.65 29.63 32.93
C PRO A 461 14.91 30.30 32.35
N LYS A 462 15.02 30.38 31.03
CA LYS A 462 16.22 30.87 30.33
C LYS A 462 16.07 32.31 29.81
N TYR A 463 14.87 32.74 29.47
CA TYR A 463 14.62 34.06 28.85
C TYR A 463 13.49 34.83 29.52
N LYS A 464 13.60 36.17 29.54
CA LYS A 464 12.59 37.06 30.10
C LYS A 464 11.28 36.98 29.29
N LEU A 465 10.14 36.95 29.99
CA LEU A 465 8.80 36.82 29.40
C LEU A 465 8.52 37.87 28.30
N GLY A 466 8.94 39.12 28.50
CA GLY A 466 8.72 40.19 27.51
C GLY A 466 9.42 39.94 26.17
N VAL A 467 10.60 39.29 26.19
CA VAL A 467 11.36 38.94 24.97
C VAL A 467 10.67 37.80 24.23
N LEU A 468 10.23 36.78 24.97
CA LEU A 468 9.51 35.63 24.42
C LEU A 468 8.15 36.02 23.80
N LEU A 469 7.40 36.88 24.48
CA LEU A 469 6.11 37.40 24.00
C LEU A 469 6.28 38.23 22.72
N LYS A 470 7.31 39.08 22.65
CA LYS A 470 7.63 39.88 21.46
C LYS A 470 8.04 39.00 20.29
N ARG A 471 8.90 38.00 20.53
CA ARG A 471 9.39 37.09 19.48
C ARG A 471 8.30 36.21 18.88
N LEU A 472 7.39 35.70 19.72
CA LEU A 472 6.28 34.83 19.28
C LEU A 472 5.01 35.60 18.90
N GLY A 473 5.03 36.93 18.98
CA GLY A 473 3.87 37.78 18.65
C GLY A 473 2.64 37.46 19.49
N MET A 474 2.79 37.37 20.82
CA MET A 474 1.71 37.06 21.75
C MET A 474 1.52 38.19 22.77
N ALA A 475 0.28 38.67 22.94
CA ALA A 475 -0.02 39.66 23.97
C ALA A 475 0.05 39.05 25.38
N LYS A 476 0.53 39.83 26.36
CA LYS A 476 0.65 39.39 27.76
C LYS A 476 -0.69 38.92 28.35
N SER A 477 -1.79 39.62 28.06
CA SER A 477 -3.14 39.24 28.49
C SER A 477 -3.59 37.89 27.90
N SER A 478 -3.23 37.60 26.65
CA SER A 478 -3.50 36.31 26.02
C SER A 478 -2.68 35.17 26.63
N TYR A 479 -1.43 35.45 27.02
CA TYR A 479 -0.58 34.49 27.73
C TYR A 479 -1.16 34.16 29.11
N GLU A 480 -1.53 35.16 29.90
CA GLU A 480 -2.12 34.96 31.23
C GLU A 480 -3.47 34.22 31.15
N TYR A 481 -4.30 34.54 30.15
CA TYR A 481 -5.54 33.81 29.89
C TYR A 481 -5.28 32.34 29.54
N SER A 482 -4.34 32.07 28.63
CA SER A 482 -4.03 30.70 28.20
C SER A 482 -3.33 29.89 29.29
N ALA A 483 -2.50 30.52 30.13
CA ALA A 483 -1.86 29.88 31.28
C ALA A 483 -2.90 29.48 32.34
N ARG A 484 -3.81 30.41 32.71
CA ARG A 484 -4.92 30.13 33.63
C ARG A 484 -5.90 29.09 33.07
N ALA A 485 -6.11 29.06 31.75
CA ALA A 485 -6.94 28.05 31.11
C ALA A 485 -6.30 26.65 31.12
N ALA A 486 -4.97 26.55 31.16
CA ALA A 486 -4.24 25.28 31.26
C ALA A 486 -4.22 24.73 32.70
N GLU A 487 -4.37 25.59 33.70
CA GLU A 487 -4.47 25.22 35.13
C GLU A 487 -5.90 24.81 35.55
N ARG A 488 -6.91 25.01 34.70
CA ARG A 488 -8.28 24.55 34.98
C ARG A 488 -8.39 23.04 34.78
N GLU A 489 -9.02 22.35 35.73
CA GLU A 489 -9.39 20.93 35.58
C GLU A 489 -10.18 20.70 34.29
N ASP A 490 -9.87 19.60 33.58
CA ASP A 490 -10.57 19.26 32.35
C ASP A 490 -12.03 18.93 32.65
N LYS A 491 -12.91 19.91 32.42
CA LYS A 491 -14.36 19.80 32.51
C LYS A 491 -14.91 18.54 31.81
N TYR A 492 -14.22 18.03 30.79
CA TYR A 492 -14.64 16.86 30.01
C TYR A 492 -13.83 15.59 30.28
N GLY A 493 -12.96 15.55 31.30
CA GLY A 493 -12.10 14.41 31.59
C GLY A 493 -12.86 13.09 31.70
N THR A 494 -13.89 13.03 32.55
CA THR A 494 -14.74 11.84 32.70
C THR A 494 -15.47 11.48 31.40
N LEU A 495 -15.93 12.48 30.64
CA LEU A 495 -16.63 12.26 29.38
C LEU A 495 -15.72 11.69 28.29
N ARG A 496 -14.44 12.08 28.26
CA ARG A 496 -13.43 11.50 27.35
C ARG A 496 -13.26 10.01 27.62
N THR A 497 -13.11 9.62 28.88
CA THR A 497 -12.99 8.20 29.27
C THR A 497 -14.18 7.40 28.78
N VAL A 498 -15.40 7.88 29.02
CA VAL A 498 -16.63 7.21 28.57
C VAL A 498 -16.69 7.12 27.04
N ILE A 499 -16.41 8.21 26.32
CA ILE A 499 -16.38 8.22 24.85
C ILE A 499 -15.37 7.20 24.31
N THR A 500 -14.18 7.11 24.91
CA THR A 500 -13.15 6.15 24.52
C THR A 500 -13.58 4.71 24.78
N THR A 501 -14.20 4.44 25.93
CA THR A 501 -14.76 3.11 26.25
C THR A 501 -15.84 2.70 25.25
N ILE A 502 -16.79 3.59 24.94
CA ILE A 502 -17.83 3.31 23.92
C ILE A 502 -17.18 3.00 22.57
N PHE A 503 -16.17 3.79 22.19
CA PHE A 503 -15.48 3.60 20.92
C PHE A 503 -14.78 2.23 20.85
N GLN A 504 -14.08 1.82 21.92
CA GLN A 504 -13.42 0.52 22.02
C GLN A 504 -14.43 -0.64 22.01
N ASN A 505 -15.48 -0.58 22.84
CA ASN A 505 -16.52 -1.60 22.91
C ASN A 505 -17.29 -1.73 21.58
N SER A 506 -17.38 -0.64 20.81
CA SER A 506 -17.96 -0.67 19.47
C SER A 506 -17.02 -1.23 18.39
N LEU A 507 -15.90 -1.86 18.76
CA LEU A 507 -14.86 -2.32 17.85
C LEU A 507 -14.34 -1.20 16.92
N HIS A 508 -14.29 0.03 17.44
CA HIS A 508 -13.92 1.24 16.69
C HIS A 508 -14.85 1.58 15.50
N ALA A 509 -16.06 1.01 15.46
CA ALA A 509 -17.02 1.19 14.37
C ALA A 509 -17.90 2.44 14.53
N TYR A 510 -18.05 2.97 15.74
CA TYR A 510 -18.96 4.09 16.00
C TYR A 510 -18.31 5.45 15.73
N GLY A 511 -18.92 6.19 14.80
CA GLY A 511 -18.65 7.62 14.64
C GLY A 511 -19.40 8.46 15.69
N TYR A 512 -19.11 9.75 15.73
CA TYR A 512 -19.64 10.69 16.73
C TYR A 512 -21.15 10.67 16.94
N ARG A 513 -21.95 10.41 15.88
CA ARG A 513 -23.42 10.28 15.98
C ARG A 513 -23.86 9.09 16.83
N ARG A 514 -23.24 7.92 16.59
CA ARG A 514 -23.56 6.69 17.34
C ARG A 514 -23.03 6.77 18.76
N ILE A 515 -21.85 7.36 18.97
CA ILE A 515 -21.34 7.62 20.32
C ILE A 515 -22.26 8.59 21.06
N TRP A 516 -22.72 9.65 20.41
CA TRP A 516 -23.68 10.58 20.99
C TRP A 516 -25.00 9.90 21.37
N ALA A 517 -25.53 9.03 20.52
CA ALA A 517 -26.73 8.27 20.83
C ALA A 517 -26.50 7.31 22.01
N ALA A 518 -25.41 6.54 22.01
CA ALA A 518 -25.06 5.62 23.09
C ALA A 518 -24.86 6.33 24.45
N LEU A 519 -24.28 7.53 24.43
CA LEU A 519 -24.16 8.37 25.63
C LEU A 519 -25.52 8.75 26.19
N ARG A 520 -26.46 9.14 25.31
CA ARG A 520 -27.79 9.64 25.69
C ARG A 520 -28.75 8.53 26.11
N SER A 521 -28.61 7.32 25.57
CA SER A 521 -29.47 6.19 25.92
C SER A 521 -29.48 5.98 27.44
N PRO A 522 -30.66 5.74 28.05
CA PRO A 522 -30.78 5.42 29.47
C PRO A 522 -29.86 4.26 29.90
N SER A 523 -29.47 4.23 31.17
CA SER A 523 -28.65 3.14 31.71
C SER A 523 -29.37 1.79 31.72
N GLU A 524 -30.69 1.80 31.89
CA GLU A 524 -31.58 0.62 31.76
C GLU A 524 -31.49 0.00 30.36
N ASP A 525 -31.15 0.82 29.37
CA ASP A 525 -31.03 0.46 27.97
C ASP A 525 -29.58 0.08 27.56
N GLY A 526 -28.67 -0.06 28.53
CA GLY A 526 -27.25 -0.29 28.27
C GLY A 526 -26.48 0.97 27.81
N GLY A 527 -27.08 2.16 27.94
CA GLY A 527 -26.45 3.45 27.68
C GLY A 527 -25.88 4.11 28.94
N TYR A 528 -25.52 5.39 28.84
CA TYR A 528 -24.89 6.12 29.95
C TYR A 528 -25.78 7.21 30.58
N GLY A 529 -26.93 7.54 29.98
CA GLY A 529 -27.83 8.61 30.45
C GLY A 529 -27.23 10.02 30.41
N ILE A 530 -26.12 10.20 29.70
CA ILE A 530 -25.35 11.46 29.64
C ILE A 530 -25.88 12.33 28.51
N ILE A 531 -26.48 13.47 28.87
CA ILE A 531 -26.99 14.45 27.90
C ILE A 531 -25.89 15.46 27.57
N VAL A 532 -25.33 15.33 26.36
CA VAL A 532 -24.32 16.26 25.82
C VAL A 532 -24.63 16.65 24.38
N SER A 533 -24.15 17.81 23.96
CA SER A 533 -24.27 18.23 22.56
C SER A 533 -23.42 17.35 21.64
N GLU A 534 -23.97 16.95 20.49
CA GLU A 534 -23.26 16.23 19.43
C GLU A 534 -21.95 16.92 19.01
N LYS A 535 -21.93 18.27 19.03
CA LYS A 535 -20.72 19.08 18.72
C LYS A 535 -19.59 18.85 19.73
N VAL A 536 -19.93 18.65 21.00
CA VAL A 536 -18.96 18.35 22.07
C VAL A 536 -18.37 16.96 21.85
N VAL A 537 -19.20 15.95 21.61
CA VAL A 537 -18.74 14.57 21.32
C VAL A 537 -17.80 14.56 20.12
N ARG A 538 -18.17 15.22 19.02
CA ARG A 538 -17.34 15.32 17.81
C ARG A 538 -15.99 16.00 18.07
N ARG A 539 -15.97 17.04 18.91
CA ARG A 539 -14.73 17.74 19.29
C ARG A 539 -13.84 16.84 20.13
N LEU A 540 -14.40 16.19 21.16
CA LEU A 540 -13.64 15.31 22.05
C LEU A 540 -13.07 14.11 21.30
N MET A 541 -13.85 13.46 20.42
CA MET A 541 -13.31 12.39 19.57
C MET A 541 -12.13 12.85 18.70
N ARG A 542 -12.16 14.09 18.19
CA ARG A 542 -11.05 14.63 17.40
C ARG A 542 -9.82 14.88 18.25
N GLU A 543 -9.99 15.43 19.45
CA GLU A 543 -8.89 15.71 20.38
C GLU A 543 -8.23 14.42 20.88
N GLU A 544 -9.02 13.37 21.11
CA GLU A 544 -8.55 12.02 21.51
C GLU A 544 -8.07 11.16 20.32
N ASN A 545 -8.09 11.70 19.09
CA ASN A 545 -7.75 10.97 17.85
C ASN A 545 -8.58 9.68 17.63
N LEU A 546 -9.84 9.66 18.10
CA LEU A 546 -10.78 8.56 17.88
C LEU A 546 -11.38 8.67 16.48
N VAL A 547 -10.75 7.99 15.53
CA VAL A 547 -11.13 8.03 14.12
C VAL A 547 -11.65 6.67 13.69
N THR A 548 -12.92 6.62 13.27
CA THR A 548 -13.47 5.45 12.57
C THR A 548 -12.71 5.25 11.26
N LEU A 549 -12.24 4.03 11.02
CA LEU A 549 -11.41 3.78 9.85
C LEU A 549 -12.24 3.91 8.56
N PRO A 550 -11.69 4.53 7.51
CA PRO A 550 -12.41 4.78 6.27
C PRO A 550 -12.75 3.45 5.59
N ALA A 551 -13.96 3.37 5.03
CA ALA A 551 -14.37 2.22 4.23
C ALA A 551 -13.39 2.02 3.06
N LYS A 552 -12.82 0.81 2.93
CA LYS A 552 -11.99 0.49 1.75
C LYS A 552 -12.90 0.52 0.52
N LYS A 553 -12.43 1.19 -0.54
CA LYS A 553 -13.13 1.24 -1.83
C LYS A 553 -13.19 -0.18 -2.39
N LEU A 554 -14.38 -0.79 -2.41
CA LEU A 554 -14.59 -2.10 -3.01
C LEU A 554 -14.25 -2.04 -4.50
N GLN A 555 -13.46 -3.01 -4.95
CA GLN A 555 -13.21 -3.26 -6.38
C GLN A 555 -14.49 -3.83 -6.99
N ARG A 556 -14.82 -3.42 -8.22
CA ARG A 556 -16.01 -3.92 -8.93
C ARG A 556 -15.83 -5.42 -9.24
N TYR A 557 -16.77 -6.23 -8.75
CA TYR A 557 -16.92 -7.62 -9.15
C TYR A 557 -17.46 -7.71 -10.59
N ASN A 558 -16.88 -8.56 -11.43
CA ASN A 558 -17.34 -8.86 -12.78
C ASN A 558 -17.94 -10.27 -12.77
N SER A 559 -19.26 -10.40 -12.93
CA SER A 559 -19.93 -11.70 -13.02
C SER A 559 -19.66 -12.40 -14.36
N TYR A 560 -19.43 -13.72 -14.29
CA TYR A 560 -19.29 -14.62 -15.44
C TYR A 560 -20.58 -14.72 -16.28
N ARG A 561 -20.45 -14.77 -17.62
CA ARG A 561 -21.55 -14.95 -18.58
C ARG A 561 -21.73 -16.44 -18.93
N GLY A 562 -22.69 -17.12 -18.29
CA GLY A 562 -23.21 -18.43 -18.77
C GLY A 562 -24.46 -18.90 -18.02
N THR A 563 -25.55 -19.24 -18.71
CA THR A 563 -26.80 -19.73 -18.11
C THR A 563 -26.66 -21.21 -17.76
N VAL A 564 -26.67 -21.52 -16.47
CA VAL A 564 -26.69 -22.91 -15.98
C VAL A 564 -27.67 -22.97 -14.82
N GLY A 565 -28.73 -23.78 -14.94
CA GLY A 565 -29.67 -24.12 -13.86
C GLY A 565 -31.09 -23.53 -13.97
N ARG A 566 -31.94 -23.84 -12.98
CA ARG A 566 -33.36 -23.45 -12.90
C ARG A 566 -33.48 -22.14 -12.12
N ILE A 567 -34.01 -21.10 -12.77
CA ILE A 567 -34.08 -19.73 -12.24
C ILE A 567 -35.48 -19.45 -11.67
N ALA A 568 -35.55 -18.95 -10.44
CA ALA A 568 -36.79 -18.48 -9.81
C ALA A 568 -37.08 -17.00 -10.17
N PRO A 569 -38.36 -16.56 -10.17
CA PRO A 569 -38.70 -15.16 -10.42
C PRO A 569 -38.16 -14.22 -9.32
N ASN A 570 -37.87 -12.97 -9.71
CA ASN A 570 -37.53 -11.91 -8.74
C ASN A 570 -38.82 -11.35 -8.13
N LEU A 571 -39.12 -11.74 -6.89
CA LEU A 571 -40.32 -11.39 -6.15
C LEU A 571 -40.10 -10.16 -5.26
N LEU A 572 -38.86 -9.90 -4.79
CA LEU A 572 -38.58 -8.67 -4.01
C LEU A 572 -38.64 -7.41 -4.88
N GLN A 573 -38.21 -7.49 -6.15
CA GLN A 573 -38.18 -6.32 -7.04
C GLN A 573 -37.48 -5.08 -6.43
N ARG A 574 -36.45 -5.31 -5.58
CA ARG A 574 -35.68 -4.30 -4.82
C ARG A 574 -36.40 -3.65 -3.64
N ASP A 575 -37.54 -4.19 -3.24
CA ASP A 575 -38.18 -3.87 -1.97
C ASP A 575 -37.54 -4.70 -0.84
N PHE A 576 -36.51 -4.11 -0.23
CA PHE A 576 -35.78 -4.68 0.90
C PHE A 576 -36.32 -4.23 2.27
N HIS A 577 -37.61 -3.88 2.32
CA HIS A 577 -38.31 -3.56 3.55
C HIS A 577 -39.38 -4.62 3.83
N ALA A 578 -39.57 -4.97 5.10
CA ALA A 578 -40.67 -5.78 5.57
C ALA A 578 -41.29 -5.08 6.77
N ASP A 579 -42.61 -5.19 6.93
CA ASP A 579 -43.35 -4.62 8.06
C ASP A 579 -43.34 -5.53 9.30
N GLU A 580 -43.09 -6.83 9.09
CA GLU A 580 -43.02 -7.86 10.13
C GLU A 580 -41.72 -8.67 10.01
N PRO A 581 -41.19 -9.21 11.12
CA PRO A 581 -40.04 -10.10 11.09
C PRO A 581 -40.32 -11.34 10.23
N HIS A 582 -39.26 -11.92 9.67
CA HIS A 582 -39.27 -13.19 8.94
C HIS A 582 -40.19 -13.24 7.70
N LYS A 583 -40.61 -12.11 7.14
CA LYS A 583 -41.35 -12.09 5.85
C LYS A 583 -40.44 -12.12 4.63
N LYS A 584 -39.29 -11.45 4.70
CA LYS A 584 -38.35 -11.31 3.58
C LYS A 584 -36.92 -11.51 4.10
N LEU A 585 -36.27 -12.56 3.63
CA LEU A 585 -34.91 -12.93 4.02
C LEU A 585 -33.98 -12.83 2.82
N LEU A 586 -32.77 -12.33 3.04
CA LEU A 586 -31.73 -12.20 2.03
C LEU A 586 -30.58 -13.15 2.34
N THR A 587 -30.00 -13.77 1.32
CA THR A 587 -28.83 -14.61 1.47
C THR A 587 -27.89 -14.50 0.28
N ASP A 588 -26.59 -14.59 0.56
CA ASP A 588 -25.52 -14.60 -0.44
C ASP A 588 -24.25 -15.16 0.23
N ILE A 589 -23.20 -15.45 -0.53
CA ILE A 589 -21.92 -15.95 -0.02
C ILE A 589 -20.85 -14.88 -0.16
N THR A 590 -20.20 -14.54 0.95
CA THR A 590 -19.00 -13.71 0.93
C THR A 590 -17.74 -14.51 1.23
N GLU A 591 -16.63 -14.17 0.56
CA GLU A 591 -15.30 -14.72 0.83
C GLU A 591 -14.38 -13.76 1.60
N PHE A 592 -13.54 -14.35 2.45
CA PHE A 592 -12.45 -13.73 3.19
C PHE A 592 -11.13 -14.41 2.81
N HIS A 593 -10.13 -13.60 2.46
CA HIS A 593 -8.81 -14.07 2.07
C HIS A 593 -7.83 -13.87 3.22
N LEU A 594 -7.41 -14.96 3.85
CA LEU A 594 -6.48 -14.97 4.98
C LEU A 594 -5.12 -15.54 4.52
N ASN A 595 -4.07 -15.32 5.32
CA ASN A 595 -2.73 -15.81 5.02
C ASN A 595 -2.70 -17.34 5.19
N GLY A 596 -2.91 -18.07 4.08
CA GLY A 596 -2.80 -19.54 4.04
C GLY A 596 -4.14 -20.28 3.91
N PHE A 597 -5.29 -19.62 4.05
CA PHE A 597 -6.60 -20.23 3.83
C PHE A 597 -7.66 -19.20 3.42
N LYS A 598 -8.81 -19.71 2.95
CA LYS A 598 -10.00 -18.90 2.65
C LYS A 598 -11.13 -19.28 3.58
N MET A 599 -11.94 -18.30 3.96
CA MET A 599 -13.17 -18.50 4.71
C MET A 599 -14.36 -17.94 3.95
N TYR A 600 -15.48 -18.64 4.03
CA TYR A 600 -16.74 -18.30 3.39
C TYR A 600 -17.82 -18.18 4.45
N LEU A 601 -18.66 -17.15 4.32
CA LEU A 601 -19.82 -16.92 5.18
C LEU A 601 -21.06 -16.89 4.31
N SER A 602 -22.07 -17.64 4.73
CA SER A 602 -23.42 -17.59 4.18
C SER A 602 -24.37 -17.16 5.30
N PRO A 603 -24.85 -15.92 5.34
CA PRO A 603 -25.86 -15.47 6.28
C PRO A 603 -27.28 -15.54 5.69
N LEU A 604 -28.26 -15.50 6.57
CA LEU A 604 -29.68 -15.25 6.32
C LEU A 604 -30.06 -13.95 7.03
N VAL A 605 -30.34 -12.90 6.28
CA VAL A 605 -30.53 -11.54 6.82
C VAL A 605 -31.99 -11.11 6.66
N ASP A 606 -32.62 -10.66 7.73
CA ASP A 606 -34.01 -10.16 7.72
C ASP A 606 -34.10 -8.73 7.17
N CYS A 607 -35.04 -8.48 6.26
CA CYS A 607 -35.34 -7.15 5.73
C CYS A 607 -36.10 -6.24 6.72
N TYR A 608 -36.69 -6.79 7.78
CA TYR A 608 -37.40 -6.02 8.81
C TYR A 608 -36.45 -5.11 9.59
N ASN A 609 -35.47 -5.70 10.28
CA ASN A 609 -34.53 -5.01 11.17
C ASN A 609 -33.05 -5.14 10.70
N GLY A 610 -32.77 -5.98 9.69
CA GLY A 610 -31.41 -6.28 9.24
C GLY A 610 -30.64 -7.21 10.17
N GLU A 611 -31.32 -8.00 11.00
CA GLU A 611 -30.77 -9.07 11.84
C GLU A 611 -30.24 -10.20 10.98
N VAL A 612 -29.13 -10.81 11.40
CA VAL A 612 -28.66 -12.08 10.85
C VAL A 612 -29.37 -13.20 11.62
N VAL A 613 -30.46 -13.72 11.06
CA VAL A 613 -31.29 -14.77 11.67
C VAL A 613 -30.49 -16.06 11.84
N SER A 614 -29.71 -16.42 10.82
CA SER A 614 -28.82 -17.56 10.88
C SER A 614 -27.62 -17.35 9.97
N TYR A 615 -26.55 -18.12 10.21
CA TYR A 615 -25.40 -18.12 9.32
C TYR A 615 -24.62 -19.43 9.42
N ALA A 616 -23.82 -19.70 8.40
CA ALA A 616 -22.85 -20.78 8.43
C ALA A 616 -21.51 -20.28 7.90
N ILE A 617 -20.43 -20.84 8.46
CA ILE A 617 -19.04 -20.51 8.14
C ILE A 617 -18.35 -21.80 7.66
N SER A 618 -17.56 -21.71 6.59
CA SER A 618 -16.81 -22.85 6.05
C SER A 618 -15.52 -22.42 5.34
N THR A 619 -14.57 -23.33 5.19
CA THR A 619 -13.35 -23.14 4.37
C THR A 619 -13.61 -23.32 2.87
N ARG A 620 -14.81 -23.78 2.47
CA ARG A 620 -15.18 -24.02 1.07
C ARG A 620 -16.61 -23.56 0.76
N PRO A 621 -16.87 -22.99 -0.44
CA PRO A 621 -18.19 -22.50 -0.85
C PRO A 621 -19.04 -23.64 -1.45
N GLN A 622 -19.28 -24.70 -0.68
CA GLN A 622 -20.02 -25.89 -1.11
C GLN A 622 -21.50 -25.81 -0.76
N GLN A 623 -22.34 -26.66 -1.39
CA GLN A 623 -23.79 -26.73 -1.09
C GLN A 623 -24.09 -26.88 0.40
N GLY A 624 -23.29 -27.68 1.12
CA GLY A 624 -23.45 -27.91 2.56
C GLY A 624 -23.37 -26.64 3.41
N LEU A 625 -22.66 -25.59 2.95
CA LEU A 625 -22.61 -24.30 3.64
C LEU A 625 -23.99 -23.63 3.65
N VAL A 626 -24.63 -23.56 2.48
CA VAL A 626 -25.95 -22.94 2.31
C VAL A 626 -27.03 -23.76 3.01
N MET A 627 -26.98 -25.09 2.89
CA MET A 627 -27.92 -25.97 3.56
C MET A 627 -27.84 -25.87 5.08
N LYS A 628 -26.62 -25.83 5.65
CA LYS A 628 -26.44 -25.66 7.10
C LYS A 628 -27.01 -24.32 7.59
N MET A 629 -26.79 -23.23 6.85
CA MET A 629 -27.39 -21.93 7.17
C MET A 629 -28.92 -22.00 7.15
N LEU A 630 -29.48 -22.66 6.12
CA LEU A 630 -30.93 -22.81 5.96
C LEU A 630 -31.54 -23.62 7.11
N ASP A 631 -30.92 -24.75 7.47
CA ASP A 631 -31.37 -25.62 8.55
C ASP A 631 -31.32 -24.93 9.91
N LEU A 632 -30.30 -24.09 10.17
CA LEU A 632 -30.25 -23.24 11.36
C LEU A 632 -31.39 -22.20 11.33
N GLY A 633 -31.62 -21.55 10.19
CA GLY A 633 -32.70 -20.56 10.06
C GLY A 633 -34.09 -21.16 10.33
N LYS A 634 -34.33 -22.40 9.90
CA LYS A 634 -35.58 -23.13 10.19
C LYS A 634 -35.79 -23.42 11.68
N ARG A 635 -34.72 -23.48 12.47
CA ARG A 635 -34.79 -23.73 13.92
C ARG A 635 -35.01 -22.45 14.72
N GLU A 636 -34.46 -21.34 14.24
CA GLU A 636 -34.59 -20.03 14.90
C GLU A 636 -35.95 -19.37 14.64
N MET A 637 -36.61 -19.69 13.52
CA MET A 637 -37.91 -19.11 13.14
C MET A 637 -39.08 -20.00 13.56
N ASN A 638 -40.27 -19.40 13.64
CA ASN A 638 -41.47 -20.16 13.94
C ASN A 638 -41.81 -21.10 12.76
N PRO A 639 -42.36 -22.31 12.99
CA PRO A 639 -42.74 -23.22 11.91
C PRO A 639 -43.74 -22.63 10.91
N ASP A 640 -44.57 -21.68 11.37
CA ASP A 640 -45.57 -20.99 10.57
C ASP A 640 -44.99 -19.84 9.72
N ASP A 641 -43.74 -19.45 9.95
CA ASP A 641 -43.08 -18.42 9.14
C ASP A 641 -42.87 -18.94 7.71
N LYS A 642 -43.42 -18.21 6.73
CA LYS A 642 -43.30 -18.49 5.27
C LYS A 642 -42.57 -17.35 4.55
N PRO A 643 -41.28 -17.10 4.86
CA PRO A 643 -40.51 -16.05 4.24
C PRO A 643 -40.37 -16.21 2.73
N ILE A 644 -40.24 -15.08 2.05
CA ILE A 644 -39.58 -15.01 0.75
C ILE A 644 -38.07 -15.01 1.00
N VAL A 645 -37.36 -16.02 0.51
CA VAL A 645 -35.89 -16.10 0.60
C VAL A 645 -35.28 -15.68 -0.73
N HIS A 646 -34.51 -14.59 -0.71
CA HIS A 646 -33.91 -13.98 -1.88
C HIS A 646 -32.41 -14.22 -1.96
N SER A 647 -31.95 -14.72 -3.10
CA SER A 647 -30.53 -14.95 -3.36
C SER A 647 -30.09 -14.41 -4.72
N ASP A 648 -28.78 -14.47 -4.96
CA ASP A 648 -28.26 -14.38 -6.32
C ASP A 648 -28.57 -15.64 -7.15
N GLN A 649 -28.15 -15.64 -8.42
CA GLN A 649 -28.24 -16.82 -9.29
C GLN A 649 -27.02 -17.75 -9.16
N GLY A 650 -26.42 -17.84 -7.97
CA GLY A 650 -25.33 -18.78 -7.68
C GLY A 650 -25.77 -20.23 -7.87
N SER A 651 -24.83 -21.11 -8.24
CA SER A 651 -25.14 -22.52 -8.50
C SER A 651 -25.69 -23.25 -7.26
N GLN A 652 -25.31 -22.81 -6.06
CA GLN A 652 -25.77 -23.37 -4.79
C GLN A 652 -27.27 -23.15 -4.57
N TYR A 653 -27.76 -21.96 -4.91
CA TYR A 653 -29.16 -21.56 -4.78
C TYR A 653 -30.04 -22.14 -5.90
N GLN A 654 -29.45 -22.51 -7.03
CA GLN A 654 -30.15 -23.20 -8.13
C GLN A 654 -30.21 -24.72 -7.96
N SER A 655 -29.54 -25.29 -6.95
CA SER A 655 -29.48 -26.73 -6.78
C SER A 655 -30.86 -27.33 -6.43
N PRO A 656 -31.19 -28.53 -6.94
CA PRO A 656 -32.45 -29.20 -6.59
C PRO A 656 -32.60 -29.42 -5.08
N VAL A 657 -31.50 -29.67 -4.37
CA VAL A 657 -31.48 -29.87 -2.91
C VAL A 657 -31.98 -28.61 -2.19
N TYR A 658 -31.48 -27.43 -2.57
CA TYR A 658 -31.92 -26.16 -1.99
C TYR A 658 -33.38 -25.84 -2.33
N VAL A 659 -33.75 -26.01 -3.60
CA VAL A 659 -35.12 -25.74 -4.07
C VAL A 659 -36.14 -26.64 -3.35
N ASN A 660 -35.83 -27.92 -3.18
CA ASN A 660 -36.70 -28.86 -2.47
C ASN A 660 -36.79 -28.52 -0.98
N ALA A 661 -35.66 -28.20 -0.34
CA ALA A 661 -35.65 -27.84 1.07
C ALA A 661 -36.44 -26.55 1.38
N LEU A 662 -36.48 -25.58 0.46
CA LEU A 662 -37.35 -24.41 0.58
C LEU A 662 -38.83 -24.80 0.44
N LYS A 663 -39.16 -25.62 -0.56
CA LYS A 663 -40.54 -26.10 -0.78
C LYS A 663 -41.08 -26.89 0.41
N GLU A 664 -40.27 -27.78 0.99
CA GLU A 664 -40.62 -28.57 2.18
C GLU A 664 -40.91 -27.69 3.39
N ALA A 665 -40.22 -26.56 3.52
CA ALA A 665 -40.50 -25.58 4.59
C ALA A 665 -41.66 -24.63 4.28
N GLY A 666 -42.18 -24.64 3.05
CA GLY A 666 -43.16 -23.67 2.55
C GLY A 666 -42.57 -22.27 2.32
N TRP A 667 -41.25 -22.16 2.16
CA TRP A 667 -40.58 -20.88 1.91
C TRP A 667 -40.55 -20.57 0.43
N ILE A 668 -40.75 -19.30 0.08
CA ILE A 668 -40.87 -18.86 -1.30
C ILE A 668 -39.50 -18.45 -1.82
N GLN A 669 -38.98 -19.17 -2.81
CA GLN A 669 -37.71 -18.81 -3.42
C GLN A 669 -37.85 -17.58 -4.32
N SER A 670 -36.91 -16.64 -4.17
CA SER A 670 -36.73 -15.52 -5.08
C SER A 670 -35.26 -15.41 -5.50
N MET A 671 -35.01 -15.06 -6.77
CA MET A 671 -33.64 -14.82 -7.26
C MET A 671 -33.54 -13.48 -7.97
N SER A 672 -32.43 -12.78 -7.75
CA SER A 672 -32.07 -11.57 -8.49
C SER A 672 -31.89 -11.86 -9.98
N ARG A 673 -31.97 -10.82 -10.82
CA ARG A 673 -31.61 -10.94 -12.24
C ARG A 673 -30.10 -11.08 -12.37
N LYS A 674 -29.67 -11.96 -13.27
CA LYS A 674 -28.25 -12.15 -13.58
C LYS A 674 -27.53 -10.84 -13.89
N GLY A 675 -26.43 -10.57 -13.18
CA GLY A 675 -25.61 -9.37 -13.39
C GLY A 675 -26.27 -8.07 -12.93
N CYS A 676 -27.35 -8.14 -12.14
CA CYS A 676 -28.03 -6.98 -11.57
C CYS A 676 -27.68 -6.81 -10.07
N CYS A 677 -26.51 -6.23 -9.81
CA CYS A 677 -26.04 -5.87 -8.45
C CYS A 677 -27.09 -5.14 -7.57
N PRO A 678 -27.94 -4.23 -8.09
CA PRO A 678 -28.98 -3.60 -7.27
C PRO A 678 -30.04 -4.56 -6.71
N ASP A 679 -30.23 -5.74 -7.30
CA ASP A 679 -31.26 -6.67 -6.88
C ASP A 679 -30.89 -7.41 -5.58
N ASN A 680 -29.63 -7.36 -5.12
CA ASN A 680 -29.20 -7.90 -3.82
C ASN A 680 -28.49 -6.86 -2.93
N SER A 681 -28.74 -5.56 -3.16
CA SER A 681 -27.95 -4.48 -2.57
C SER A 681 -27.99 -4.41 -1.04
N ALA A 682 -29.08 -4.87 -0.41
CA ALA A 682 -29.19 -4.88 1.05
C ALA A 682 -28.26 -5.92 1.69
N CYS A 683 -28.13 -7.11 1.10
CA CYS A 683 -27.17 -8.13 1.53
C CYS A 683 -25.72 -7.68 1.25
N GLU A 684 -25.45 -7.10 0.07
CA GLU A 684 -24.15 -6.48 -0.23
C GLU A 684 -23.80 -5.37 0.77
N GLY A 685 -24.79 -4.56 1.19
CA GLY A 685 -24.63 -3.53 2.21
C GLY A 685 -24.32 -4.10 3.59
N PHE A 686 -24.82 -5.29 3.93
CA PHE A 686 -24.39 -6.04 5.12
C PHE A 686 -22.92 -6.47 5.00
N PHE A 687 -22.52 -7.09 3.90
CA PHE A 687 -21.12 -7.49 3.71
C PHE A 687 -20.15 -6.32 3.70
N GLY A 688 -20.56 -5.19 3.12
CA GLY A 688 -19.77 -3.96 3.15
C GLY A 688 -19.52 -3.48 4.57
N ARG A 689 -20.54 -3.53 5.45
CA ARG A 689 -20.39 -3.19 6.87
C ARG A 689 -19.49 -4.18 7.58
N LEU A 690 -19.79 -5.48 7.46
CA LEU A 690 -18.98 -6.56 8.03
C LEU A 690 -17.51 -6.43 7.66
N LYS A 691 -17.18 -6.28 6.37
CA LYS A 691 -15.78 -6.20 5.95
C LYS A 691 -15.08 -4.93 6.42
N ASN A 692 -15.79 -3.80 6.51
CA ASN A 692 -15.19 -2.55 6.98
C ASN A 692 -14.98 -2.53 8.50
N GLU A 693 -15.95 -3.03 9.26
CA GLU A 693 -15.94 -3.02 10.72
C GLU A 693 -15.08 -4.17 11.29
N PHE A 694 -15.17 -5.37 10.72
CA PHE A 694 -14.44 -6.56 11.19
C PHE A 694 -13.16 -6.85 10.41
N PHE A 695 -13.20 -6.89 9.07
CA PHE A 695 -12.13 -7.56 8.31
C PHE A 695 -10.95 -6.65 7.91
N TYR A 696 -11.20 -5.52 7.26
CA TYR A 696 -10.18 -4.81 6.46
C TYR A 696 -9.07 -4.13 7.25
N ASN A 697 -9.29 -3.90 8.54
CA ASN A 697 -8.42 -3.11 9.41
C ASN A 697 -7.97 -3.88 10.66
N HIS A 698 -8.20 -5.19 10.70
CA HIS A 698 -7.72 -6.08 11.74
C HIS A 698 -6.66 -7.01 11.16
N ASP A 699 -5.66 -7.36 11.98
CA ASP A 699 -4.65 -8.34 11.61
C ASP A 699 -5.11 -9.73 12.04
N PHE A 700 -5.22 -10.62 11.06
CA PHE A 700 -5.60 -12.02 11.26
C PHE A 700 -4.45 -12.96 10.87
N SER A 701 -3.21 -12.48 10.79
CA SER A 701 -2.05 -13.26 10.33
C SER A 701 -1.78 -14.48 11.20
N ASP A 702 -2.05 -14.40 12.50
CA ASP A 702 -1.83 -15.47 13.48
C ASP A 702 -3.10 -16.31 13.76
N TYR A 703 -4.21 -16.03 13.08
CA TYR A 703 -5.47 -16.73 13.32
C TYR A 703 -5.51 -18.09 12.64
N THR A 704 -5.90 -19.11 13.39
CA THR A 704 -6.30 -20.41 12.83
C THR A 704 -7.69 -20.33 12.18
N VAL A 705 -8.06 -21.35 11.40
CA VAL A 705 -9.42 -21.48 10.83
C VAL A 705 -10.49 -21.37 11.92
N GLY A 706 -10.30 -22.05 13.05
CA GLY A 706 -11.22 -22.04 14.18
C GLY A 706 -11.29 -20.66 14.85
N ALA A 707 -10.14 -20.06 15.15
CA ALA A 707 -10.09 -18.74 15.78
C ALA A 707 -10.78 -17.66 14.92
N PHE A 708 -10.60 -17.70 13.60
CA PHE A 708 -11.27 -16.76 12.70
C PHE A 708 -12.78 -17.00 12.64
N ALA A 709 -13.22 -18.26 12.63
CA ALA A 709 -14.63 -18.58 12.67
C ALA A 709 -15.29 -18.08 13.96
N THR A 710 -14.65 -18.28 15.12
CA THR A 710 -15.12 -17.74 16.41
C THR A 710 -15.19 -16.22 16.39
N ALA A 711 -14.13 -15.52 15.99
CA ALA A 711 -14.15 -14.06 15.96
C ALA A 711 -15.21 -13.49 14.99
N LEU A 712 -15.47 -14.19 13.88
CA LEU A 712 -16.55 -13.81 12.95
C LEU A 712 -17.93 -14.06 13.58
N SER A 713 -18.10 -15.16 14.31
CA SER A 713 -19.32 -15.43 15.10
C SER A 713 -19.55 -14.36 16.16
N ASP A 714 -18.52 -14.00 16.93
CA ASP A 714 -18.59 -12.97 17.96
C ASP A 714 -18.99 -11.61 17.38
N TRP A 715 -18.46 -11.27 16.19
CA TRP A 715 -18.87 -10.05 15.51
C TRP A 715 -20.33 -10.08 15.07
N ILE A 716 -20.86 -11.22 14.61
CA ILE A 716 -22.27 -11.35 14.22
C ILE A 716 -23.17 -11.22 15.46
N GLU A 717 -22.75 -11.81 16.58
CA GLU A 717 -23.46 -11.69 17.86
C GLU A 717 -23.52 -10.23 18.33
N TRP A 718 -22.38 -9.54 18.32
CA TRP A 718 -22.30 -8.11 18.59
C TRP A 718 -23.16 -7.29 17.60
N TYR A 719 -23.13 -7.64 16.31
CA TYR A 719 -23.92 -6.98 15.27
C TYR A 719 -25.44 -7.07 15.53
N ASN A 720 -25.91 -8.23 15.98
CA ASN A 720 -27.32 -8.48 16.24
C ASN A 720 -27.80 -7.86 17.56
N ASN A 721 -26.99 -7.94 18.62
CA ASN A 721 -27.43 -7.63 19.98
C ASN A 721 -26.99 -6.24 20.48
N GLU A 722 -25.83 -5.75 20.06
CA GLU A 722 -25.25 -4.51 20.60
C GLU A 722 -25.15 -3.38 19.58
N ARG A 723 -24.97 -3.72 18.29
CA ARG A 723 -24.68 -2.73 17.26
C ARG A 723 -25.90 -1.89 16.89
N ILE A 724 -25.89 -0.62 17.28
CA ILE A 724 -27.00 0.32 17.03
C ILE A 724 -27.09 0.80 15.58
N LYS A 725 -28.32 0.98 15.10
CA LYS A 725 -28.63 1.48 13.76
C LYS A 725 -29.51 2.73 13.84
N ASP A 726 -29.08 3.80 13.19
CA ASP A 726 -29.83 5.06 13.09
C ASP A 726 -31.24 4.83 12.49
N SER A 727 -31.32 3.97 11.47
CA SER A 727 -32.59 3.57 10.84
C SER A 727 -33.56 2.82 11.77
N LEU A 728 -33.08 2.29 12.90
CA LEU A 728 -33.88 1.60 13.92
C LEU A 728 -34.04 2.47 15.18
N GLY A 729 -33.84 3.78 15.07
CA GLY A 729 -33.89 4.69 16.22
C GLY A 729 -32.76 4.44 17.22
N TYR A 730 -31.57 4.10 16.74
CA TYR A 730 -30.38 3.77 17.54
C TYR A 730 -30.53 2.52 18.42
N LYS A 731 -31.33 1.55 17.98
CA LYS A 731 -31.44 0.22 18.60
C LYS A 731 -30.65 -0.81 17.81
N SER A 732 -30.25 -1.90 18.47
CA SER A 732 -29.71 -3.09 17.80
C SER A 732 -30.84 -3.86 17.10
N PRO A 733 -30.53 -4.68 16.07
CA PRO A 733 -31.54 -5.44 15.35
C PRO A 733 -32.46 -6.28 16.27
N VAL A 734 -31.89 -7.08 17.17
CA VAL A 734 -32.64 -7.96 18.07
C VAL A 734 -33.51 -7.14 19.02
N ARG A 735 -32.94 -6.10 19.62
CA ARG A 735 -33.67 -5.21 20.54
C ARG A 735 -34.87 -4.55 19.86
N TYR A 736 -34.69 -4.04 18.64
CA TYR A 736 -35.78 -3.46 17.86
C TYR A 736 -36.89 -4.48 17.60
N ARG A 737 -36.56 -5.75 17.32
CA ARG A 737 -37.54 -6.82 17.15
C ARG A 737 -38.31 -7.11 18.44
N LEU A 738 -37.61 -7.25 19.57
CA LEU A 738 -38.23 -7.55 20.87
C LEU A 738 -39.19 -6.45 21.33
N GLU A 739 -38.79 -5.18 21.22
CA GLU A 739 -39.64 -4.06 21.65
C GLU A 739 -40.88 -3.89 20.77
N ASN A 740 -40.75 -4.08 19.45
CA ASN A 740 -41.90 -3.99 18.54
C ASN A 740 -42.80 -5.24 18.58
N ALA A 741 -42.25 -6.41 18.93
CA ALA A 741 -43.06 -7.59 19.21
C ALA A 741 -43.89 -7.39 20.49
N CYS A 742 -43.33 -6.74 21.51
CA CYS A 742 -44.06 -6.44 22.75
C CYS A 742 -45.10 -5.31 22.61
N ALA A 743 -44.94 -4.42 21.62
CA ALA A 743 -45.90 -3.36 21.32
C ALA A 743 -47.08 -3.83 20.44
N ALA A 744 -46.94 -4.99 19.79
CA ALA A 744 -47.97 -5.60 18.93
C ALA A 744 -48.78 -6.70 19.64
N ALA A 745 -48.34 -7.13 20.83
CA ALA A 745 -49.06 -8.01 21.75
C ALA A 745 -49.81 -7.18 22.78
#